data_AF-A0A1G1FJ72-F1
#
_entry.id   AF-A0A1G1FJ72-F1
#
_cell.length_a   1.000
_cell.length_b   1.000
_cell.length_c   1.000
_cell.angle_alpha   90.00
_cell.angle_beta   90.00
_cell.angle_gamma   90.00
#
_symmetry.space_group_name_H-M   'P 1'
#
loop_
_entity.id
_entity.type
_entity.pdbx_description
1 polymer ?
#
loop_
_entity_poly.entity_id
_entity_poly.type
_entity_poly.pdbx_seq_one_letter_code
_entity_poly.pdbx_strand_id
1 'polypeptide(L)'
;MTTGLDKYFEHGCGTEKKDKLCRSRGGESCAFDGAMIVLQPIADAAHIVHGPIACCGNSWEGRGTLSSKGSLHRMGFTTDMSEMDIIYGSENKLYDAILRTYESAKPKAIFVHATCVSGLIGEDIEAVCKKAETSLGIRVIPVNAPGFVGPKNLGNRIAGEVLLDYAIGTGEPPFTTDYDINLIGEYNIAGDLWLVEPVLKKAGLRILSRITGDSTFEEITYAHRAKLNVVVCSRALINTARTMERKYGIPYIEVSFFGKTEMTRALRLITSKLELKINPPRRTEFKNSVEEIIEGEEKRLEEGLTAYEQLKGKKAVLYTGGVKSWSFISALMDLGIEIVAIGTKKSSYEDEEKMKEILGENAPLIEDVTPKNLLRLLKDRNADILVAGGRNQYLAVKEGYPFVDVNQERHTAYAGYEGLINLAEQISNSIRFYASKKMQDTRCRIQDKKHQASCGMNHASSSPHIQRQDILINPLKHSQSIGAAIAFQGIDKALPIIHGAQGCTFLGKVLLTKHFREPIALASTRLFTEDVVMGSGESITNVVKGVIEKNNPDLIGILTSGLSEVKGDDVASAIKNLKFKIQDSRCQIINVATPDYEGGLETGYAKAVEAVIESIVAKNDKTLRHSGLSGIFPKKDCRQAAMTDNLYVNVLVGSHLTPADFTELREMIESFGLKPIILPDLSALDGSRQGISALSLGGTKIDEIKEMSKSEFTIAIGASMAASVKKLKDRFNIEYKALESIAGLMDTDVLMETLSMLSGKPIPQKYERQRRILIDGMRDAHFYYGSKKICTALEPDLSVQTSRWLDEMGAEVFEINVNENGLFSIEGEFDLLISNSHAEDTAKRLGVPLYQMGFPVYKVLGNNHRITIGYRGTLTLVNEVANLLSEVHK
;
A
#
# COMPACT_ATOMS: atom_id res chain seq x y z
N MET A 1 -0.43 17.00 -37.33
CA MET A 1 -1.29 16.33 -36.34
C MET A 1 -0.58 16.50 -35.01
N THR A 2 -1.05 17.40 -34.16
CA THR A 2 -0.58 17.52 -32.77
C THR A 2 -0.98 16.24 -32.04
N THR A 3 -0.02 15.59 -31.38
CA THR A 3 -0.31 14.41 -30.57
C THR A 3 -1.22 14.82 -29.41
N GLY A 4 -2.03 13.91 -28.86
CA GLY A 4 -2.87 14.21 -27.69
C GLY A 4 -2.07 14.81 -26.52
N LEU A 5 -0.77 14.48 -26.44
CA LEU A 5 0.18 15.00 -25.47
C LEU A 5 0.54 16.49 -25.66
N ASP A 6 0.61 16.99 -26.89
CA ASP A 6 0.99 18.38 -27.16
C ASP A 6 -0.04 19.39 -26.61
N LYS A 7 -1.33 19.02 -26.63
CA LYS A 7 -2.40 19.80 -25.99
C LYS A 7 -2.21 19.97 -24.49
N TYR A 8 -1.62 18.98 -23.80
CA TYR A 8 -1.38 19.04 -22.35
C TYR A 8 -0.29 20.06 -21.96
N PHE A 9 0.58 20.43 -22.91
CA PHE A 9 1.64 21.42 -22.70
C PHE A 9 1.29 22.81 -23.24
N GLU A 10 0.34 22.93 -24.19
CA GLU A 10 -0.07 24.19 -24.83
C GLU A 10 -0.71 25.21 -23.88
N HIS A 11 -1.28 24.76 -22.75
CA HIS A 11 -1.89 25.64 -21.75
C HIS A 11 -0.99 25.95 -20.53
N GLY A 12 0.31 25.68 -20.65
CA GLY A 12 1.30 26.11 -19.65
C GLY A 12 1.38 27.63 -19.53
N CYS A 13 1.47 28.12 -18.29
CA CYS A 13 1.68 29.54 -17.97
C CYS A 13 2.72 30.23 -18.87
N GLY A 14 2.51 31.54 -19.09
CA GLY A 14 3.37 32.41 -19.88
C GLY A 14 4.87 32.18 -19.67
N THR A 15 5.60 32.23 -20.77
CA THR A 15 6.96 31.75 -21.00
C THR A 15 8.05 32.25 -20.04
N GLU A 16 7.80 33.27 -19.22
CA GLU A 16 8.81 33.90 -18.35
C GLU A 16 8.93 33.26 -16.95
N LYS A 17 8.07 32.32 -16.55
CA LYS A 17 8.09 31.68 -15.21
C LYS A 17 8.12 30.13 -15.23
N LYS A 18 8.64 29.53 -16.30
CA LYS A 18 8.61 28.07 -16.51
C LYS A 18 9.40 27.25 -15.48
N ASP A 19 10.46 27.80 -14.89
CA ASP A 19 11.35 27.04 -14.00
C ASP A 19 10.77 26.76 -12.61
N LYS A 20 9.69 27.45 -12.21
CA LYS A 20 9.18 27.40 -10.82
C LYS A 20 7.69 27.08 -10.67
N LEU A 21 6.86 27.25 -11.70
CA LEU A 21 5.39 27.14 -11.55
C LEU A 21 4.76 25.80 -12.01
N CYS A 22 5.45 24.98 -12.81
CA CYS A 22 4.87 23.72 -13.35
C CYS A 22 5.46 22.43 -12.76
N ARG A 23 6.52 22.52 -11.96
CA ARG A 23 7.07 21.38 -11.21
C ARG A 23 6.69 21.58 -9.76
N SER A 24 5.62 20.96 -9.28
CA SER A 24 5.53 20.72 -7.84
C SER A 24 6.84 20.02 -7.45
N ARG A 25 7.66 20.62 -6.59
CA ARG A 25 8.83 19.95 -6.02
C ARG A 25 8.32 18.69 -5.34
N GLY A 26 8.54 17.52 -5.94
CA GLY A 26 8.14 16.23 -5.37
C GLY A 26 6.63 15.99 -5.29
N GLY A 27 6.06 15.39 -6.35
CA GLY A 27 4.93 14.47 -6.16
C GLY A 27 5.47 13.17 -5.60
N GLU A 28 4.85 12.58 -4.57
CA GLU A 28 5.34 11.32 -4.00
C GLU A 28 5.05 10.09 -4.89
N SER A 29 4.19 10.25 -5.90
CA SER A 29 3.70 9.21 -6.81
C SER A 29 3.64 9.70 -8.26
N CYS A 30 3.29 8.80 -9.20
CA CYS A 30 3.30 9.02 -10.64
C CYS A 30 1.95 9.52 -11.21
N ALA A 31 1.94 9.91 -12.48
CA ALA A 31 0.73 10.39 -13.18
C ALA A 31 -0.41 9.37 -13.20
N PHE A 32 -0.11 8.07 -13.37
CA PHE A 32 -1.13 7.00 -13.31
C PHE A 32 -1.90 7.01 -11.99
N ASP A 33 -1.19 7.05 -10.85
CA ASP A 33 -1.82 7.14 -9.52
C ASP A 33 -2.65 8.43 -9.43
N GLY A 34 -2.14 9.56 -9.96
CA GLY A 34 -2.91 10.81 -10.05
C GLY A 34 -4.25 10.68 -10.77
N ALA A 35 -4.27 10.02 -11.91
CA ALA A 35 -5.49 9.81 -12.69
C ALA A 35 -6.47 8.89 -11.97
N MET A 36 -5.99 7.79 -11.40
CA MET A 36 -6.78 6.87 -10.58
C MET A 36 -7.41 7.58 -9.37
N ILE A 37 -6.69 8.45 -8.68
CA ILE A 37 -7.22 9.20 -7.51
C ILE A 37 -8.45 10.02 -7.86
N VAL A 38 -8.45 10.63 -9.05
CA VAL A 38 -9.58 11.45 -9.49
C VAL A 38 -10.70 10.57 -10.00
N LEU A 39 -10.42 9.58 -10.84
CA LEU A 39 -11.48 8.83 -11.53
C LEU A 39 -12.05 7.70 -10.69
N GLN A 40 -11.23 7.00 -9.92
CA GLN A 40 -11.65 5.82 -9.16
C GLN A 40 -12.83 6.11 -8.22
N PRO A 41 -12.93 7.23 -7.50
CA PRO A 41 -14.06 7.51 -6.60
C PRO A 41 -15.49 7.53 -7.21
N ILE A 42 -15.62 7.41 -8.54
CA ILE A 42 -16.91 7.30 -9.24
C ILE A 42 -17.53 5.92 -8.97
N ALA A 43 -18.57 5.88 -8.15
CA ALA A 43 -18.99 4.69 -7.42
C ALA A 43 -19.45 3.51 -8.29
N ASP A 44 -19.99 3.82 -9.46
CA ASP A 44 -20.64 2.90 -10.42
C ASP A 44 -19.85 2.73 -11.73
N ALA A 45 -18.58 3.17 -11.75
CA ALA A 45 -17.66 2.97 -12.86
C ALA A 45 -16.64 1.87 -12.57
N ALA A 46 -16.26 1.13 -13.60
CA ALA A 46 -15.16 0.15 -13.54
C ALA A 46 -13.85 0.78 -14.04
N HIS A 47 -12.74 0.42 -13.42
CA HIS A 47 -11.41 0.95 -13.72
C HIS A 47 -10.48 -0.19 -14.14
N ILE A 48 -10.26 -0.33 -15.45
CA ILE A 48 -9.37 -1.33 -16.02
C ILE A 48 -7.96 -0.76 -16.11
N VAL A 49 -7.02 -1.42 -15.45
CA VAL A 49 -5.58 -1.13 -15.55
C VAL A 49 -5.02 -1.94 -16.71
N HIS A 50 -4.69 -1.27 -17.81
CA HIS A 50 -4.11 -1.91 -18.98
C HIS A 50 -2.59 -1.95 -18.88
N GLY A 51 -2.07 -3.04 -18.32
CA GLY A 51 -0.65 -3.20 -18.03
C GLY A 51 -0.33 -4.47 -17.27
N PRO A 52 0.95 -4.65 -16.86
CA PRO A 52 1.35 -5.67 -15.90
C PRO A 52 0.72 -5.44 -14.52
N ILE A 53 0.77 -6.47 -13.67
CA ILE A 53 0.03 -6.53 -12.41
C ILE A 53 0.30 -5.37 -11.43
N ALA A 54 1.52 -4.81 -11.44
CA ALA A 54 2.00 -3.91 -10.39
C ALA A 54 1.09 -2.70 -10.14
N CYS A 55 0.57 -2.08 -11.21
CA CYS A 55 -0.25 -0.89 -11.11
C CYS A 55 -1.65 -1.16 -10.54
N CYS A 56 -2.16 -2.39 -10.65
CA CYS A 56 -3.49 -2.80 -10.17
C CYS A 56 -3.61 -2.71 -8.63
N GLY A 57 -2.49 -2.75 -7.89
CA GLY A 57 -2.52 -2.54 -6.44
C GLY A 57 -3.09 -1.18 -6.02
N ASN A 58 -3.07 -0.17 -6.89
CA ASN A 58 -3.73 1.12 -6.61
C ASN A 58 -5.25 0.99 -6.49
N SER A 59 -5.87 0.02 -7.18
CA SER A 59 -7.31 -0.20 -7.09
C SER A 59 -7.73 -0.66 -5.69
N TRP A 60 -6.89 -1.47 -5.04
CA TRP A 60 -7.09 -1.95 -3.67
C TRP A 60 -6.79 -0.90 -2.60
N GLU A 61 -5.76 -0.09 -2.85
CA GLU A 61 -5.36 1.01 -1.98
C GLU A 61 -6.18 2.28 -2.26
N GLY A 62 -7.44 2.08 -2.71
CA GLY A 62 -8.47 3.11 -2.80
C GLY A 62 -8.43 3.95 -1.53
N ARG A 63 -8.20 5.24 -1.71
CA ARG A 63 -7.69 6.20 -0.73
C ARG A 63 -8.66 6.52 0.43
N GLY A 64 -9.29 5.51 1.05
CA GLY A 64 -10.30 5.69 2.10
C GLY A 64 -11.60 6.33 1.61
N THR A 65 -11.83 6.41 0.30
CA THR A 65 -13.08 6.90 -0.28
C THR A 65 -14.21 5.94 0.06
N LEU A 66 -15.30 6.51 0.61
CA LEU A 66 -16.54 5.80 0.84
C LEU A 66 -17.59 6.23 -0.18
N SER A 67 -18.53 5.34 -0.49
CA SER A 67 -19.69 5.68 -1.29
C SER A 67 -20.95 5.01 -0.77
N SER A 68 -22.06 5.74 -0.86
CA SER A 68 -23.43 5.30 -0.61
C SER A 68 -24.11 4.75 -1.87
N LYS A 69 -23.49 4.93 -3.06
CA LYS A 69 -24.10 4.65 -4.38
C LYS A 69 -23.57 3.39 -5.06
N GLY A 70 -22.61 2.70 -4.45
CA GLY A 70 -22.03 1.46 -4.96
C GLY A 70 -20.60 1.22 -4.47
N SER A 71 -20.08 0.03 -4.72
CA SER A 71 -18.72 -0.39 -4.33
C SER A 71 -17.85 -0.77 -5.53
N LEU A 72 -18.34 -0.60 -6.76
CA LEU A 72 -17.64 -1.04 -7.97
C LEU A 72 -16.26 -0.37 -8.11
N HIS A 73 -16.15 0.90 -7.72
CA HIS A 73 -14.88 1.62 -7.67
C HIS A 73 -13.77 0.96 -6.82
N ARG A 74 -14.14 0.10 -5.86
CA ARG A 74 -13.18 -0.62 -5.01
C ARG A 74 -12.66 -1.90 -5.66
N MET A 75 -13.25 -2.33 -6.77
CA MET A 75 -12.82 -3.53 -7.48
C MET A 75 -11.61 -3.19 -8.38
N GLY A 76 -10.63 -4.10 -8.40
CA GLY A 76 -9.50 -4.03 -9.32
C GLY A 76 -9.78 -4.81 -10.59
N PHE A 77 -9.56 -4.20 -11.75
CA PHE A 77 -9.63 -4.88 -13.04
C PHE A 77 -8.31 -4.67 -13.77
N THR A 78 -7.73 -5.74 -14.32
CA THR A 78 -6.45 -5.63 -15.04
C THR A 78 -6.35 -6.63 -16.18
N THR A 79 -5.66 -6.22 -17.24
CA THR A 79 -5.31 -7.11 -18.36
C THR A 79 -4.12 -8.03 -18.03
N ASP A 80 -3.40 -7.79 -16.92
CA ASP A 80 -2.18 -8.51 -16.50
C ASP A 80 -1.32 -8.92 -17.69
N MET A 81 -0.75 -7.91 -18.38
CA MET A 81 0.05 -8.12 -19.57
C MET A 81 1.23 -9.04 -19.26
N SER A 82 1.37 -10.10 -20.06
CA SER A 82 2.50 -11.02 -20.06
C SER A 82 3.60 -10.53 -21.01
N GLU A 83 4.74 -11.22 -21.02
CA GLU A 83 5.81 -10.97 -22.00
C GLU A 83 5.31 -11.05 -23.46
N MET A 84 4.45 -12.03 -23.76
CA MET A 84 3.91 -12.21 -25.11
C MET A 84 3.00 -11.04 -25.54
N ASP A 85 2.22 -10.51 -24.59
CA ASP A 85 1.37 -9.33 -24.82
C ASP A 85 2.21 -8.09 -25.15
N ILE A 86 3.41 -7.98 -24.55
CA ILE A 86 4.35 -6.89 -24.81
C ILE A 86 4.98 -7.01 -26.20
N ILE A 87 5.32 -8.22 -26.63
CA ILE A 87 5.97 -8.48 -27.92
C ILE A 87 5.00 -8.35 -29.10
N TYR A 88 3.80 -8.92 -28.97
CA TYR A 88 2.83 -9.02 -30.08
C TYR A 88 1.73 -7.95 -30.04
N GLY A 89 1.65 -7.17 -28.96
CA GLY A 89 0.53 -6.27 -28.70
C GLY A 89 -0.64 -6.97 -28.01
N SER A 90 -1.43 -6.19 -27.29
CA SER A 90 -2.45 -6.66 -26.35
C SER A 90 -3.82 -5.99 -26.53
N GLU A 91 -4.02 -5.28 -27.65
CA GLU A 91 -5.27 -4.60 -28.01
C GLU A 91 -6.49 -5.54 -28.03
N ASN A 92 -6.33 -6.77 -28.56
CA ASN A 92 -7.39 -7.79 -28.53
C ASN A 92 -7.70 -8.24 -27.11
N LYS A 93 -6.66 -8.48 -26.30
CA LYS A 93 -6.80 -8.83 -24.88
C LYS A 93 -7.51 -7.72 -24.11
N LEU A 94 -7.20 -6.46 -24.40
CA LEU A 94 -7.89 -5.30 -23.83
C LEU A 94 -9.36 -5.27 -24.24
N TYR A 95 -9.67 -5.46 -25.52
CA TYR A 95 -11.06 -5.50 -25.99
C TYR A 95 -11.86 -6.57 -25.27
N ASP A 96 -11.33 -7.79 -25.18
CA ASP A 96 -11.97 -8.91 -24.49
C ASP A 96 -12.11 -8.64 -22.98
N ALA A 97 -11.11 -8.00 -22.36
CA ALA A 97 -11.18 -7.58 -20.97
C ALA A 97 -12.33 -6.58 -20.74
N ILE A 98 -12.51 -5.59 -21.62
CA ILE A 98 -13.60 -4.61 -21.52
C ILE A 98 -14.97 -5.30 -21.59
N LEU A 99 -15.16 -6.24 -22.54
CA LEU A 99 -16.40 -7.00 -22.67
C LEU A 99 -16.70 -7.80 -21.40
N ARG A 100 -15.70 -8.52 -20.86
CA ARG A 100 -15.87 -9.33 -19.64
C ARG A 100 -16.11 -8.52 -18.39
N THR A 101 -15.45 -7.36 -18.25
CA THR A 101 -15.76 -6.40 -17.18
C THR A 101 -17.23 -6.00 -17.23
N TYR A 102 -17.74 -5.73 -18.43
CA TYR A 102 -19.15 -5.39 -18.60
C TYR A 102 -20.09 -6.54 -18.24
N GLU A 103 -19.81 -7.75 -18.72
CA GLU A 103 -20.62 -8.94 -18.44
C GLU A 103 -20.66 -9.27 -16.94
N SER A 104 -19.51 -9.16 -16.27
CA SER A 104 -19.35 -9.54 -14.86
C SER A 104 -19.91 -8.51 -13.89
N ALA A 105 -19.70 -7.21 -14.16
CA ALA A 105 -19.99 -6.15 -13.19
C ALA A 105 -21.08 -5.15 -13.62
N LYS A 106 -21.48 -5.16 -14.91
CA LYS A 106 -22.49 -4.25 -15.50
C LYS A 106 -22.31 -2.77 -15.09
N PRO A 107 -21.11 -2.19 -15.27
CA PRO A 107 -20.80 -0.82 -14.90
C PRO A 107 -21.57 0.20 -15.74
N LYS A 108 -21.74 1.43 -15.24
CA LYS A 108 -22.32 2.54 -16.02
C LYS A 108 -21.32 3.18 -16.98
N ALA A 109 -20.03 3.10 -16.66
CA ALA A 109 -18.93 3.47 -17.54
C ALA A 109 -17.68 2.66 -17.21
N ILE A 110 -16.78 2.52 -18.18
CA ILE A 110 -15.49 1.83 -18.03
C ILE A 110 -14.38 2.84 -18.33
N PHE A 111 -13.47 3.04 -17.39
CA PHE A 111 -12.24 3.80 -17.61
C PHE A 111 -11.08 2.83 -17.85
N VAL A 112 -10.34 3.03 -18.94
CA VAL A 112 -9.20 2.19 -19.33
C VAL A 112 -7.91 2.97 -19.16
N HIS A 113 -7.09 2.58 -18.19
CA HIS A 113 -5.88 3.30 -17.80
C HIS A 113 -4.63 2.71 -18.45
N ALA A 114 -3.92 3.54 -19.21
CA ALA A 114 -2.59 3.20 -19.73
C ALA A 114 -1.56 3.19 -18.59
N THR A 115 -0.70 2.18 -18.57
CA THR A 115 0.43 2.09 -17.64
C THR A 115 1.73 2.45 -18.36
N CYS A 116 2.86 2.43 -17.64
CA CYS A 116 4.17 2.68 -18.24
C CYS A 116 4.49 1.71 -19.40
N VAL A 117 4.00 0.46 -19.34
CA VAL A 117 4.31 -0.55 -20.36
C VAL A 117 3.46 -0.35 -21.61
N SER A 118 2.13 -0.33 -21.48
CA SER A 118 1.23 -0.07 -22.63
C SER A 118 1.49 1.29 -23.27
N GLY A 119 1.78 2.32 -22.46
CA GLY A 119 2.17 3.64 -22.97
C GLY A 119 3.52 3.68 -23.68
N LEU A 120 4.46 2.79 -23.35
CA LEU A 120 5.76 2.69 -24.03
C LEU A 120 5.66 1.90 -25.35
N ILE A 121 4.86 0.84 -25.38
CA ILE A 121 4.58 0.04 -26.59
C ILE A 121 3.81 0.90 -27.61
N GLY A 122 2.96 1.82 -27.14
CA GLY A 122 2.24 2.76 -27.98
C GLY A 122 0.96 2.19 -28.59
N GLU A 123 0.24 1.34 -27.84
CA GLU A 123 -1.03 0.75 -28.28
C GLU A 123 -2.13 1.80 -28.47
N ASP A 124 -3.02 1.59 -29.44
CA ASP A 124 -4.13 2.50 -29.71
C ASP A 124 -5.34 2.19 -28.81
N ILE A 125 -5.17 2.50 -27.52
CA ILE A 125 -6.21 2.31 -26.49
C ILE A 125 -7.48 3.09 -26.85
N GLU A 126 -7.36 4.24 -27.52
CA GLU A 126 -8.50 5.07 -27.93
C GLU A 126 -9.37 4.35 -28.97
N ALA A 127 -8.74 3.75 -29.98
CA ALA A 127 -9.45 2.95 -31.00
C ALA A 127 -10.14 1.72 -30.39
N VAL A 128 -9.47 1.01 -29.48
CA VAL A 128 -10.04 -0.15 -28.78
C VAL A 128 -11.23 0.27 -27.92
N CYS A 129 -11.10 1.34 -27.15
CA CYS A 129 -12.20 1.88 -26.32
C CYS A 129 -13.40 2.27 -27.18
N LYS A 130 -13.18 2.97 -28.30
CA LYS A 130 -14.25 3.37 -29.22
C LYS A 130 -14.98 2.17 -29.84
N LYS A 131 -14.23 1.12 -30.22
CA LYS A 131 -14.78 -0.14 -30.72
C LYS A 131 -15.65 -0.82 -29.66
N ALA A 132 -15.18 -0.88 -28.41
CA ALA A 132 -15.92 -1.47 -27.29
C ALA A 132 -17.16 -0.66 -26.92
N GLU A 133 -17.07 0.67 -26.87
CA GLU A 133 -18.19 1.59 -26.64
C GLU A 133 -19.32 1.37 -27.67
N THR A 134 -18.96 1.24 -28.95
CA THR A 134 -19.93 0.93 -30.03
C THR A 134 -20.61 -0.42 -29.82
N SER A 135 -19.88 -1.41 -29.29
CA SER A 135 -20.38 -2.77 -29.10
C SER A 135 -21.29 -2.90 -27.87
N LEU A 136 -20.96 -2.20 -26.79
CA LEU A 136 -21.62 -2.32 -25.48
C LEU A 136 -22.73 -1.29 -25.25
N GLY A 137 -22.71 -0.16 -25.95
CA GLY A 137 -23.68 0.93 -25.75
C GLY A 137 -23.50 1.71 -24.44
N ILE A 138 -22.36 1.53 -23.75
CA ILE A 138 -21.94 2.33 -22.59
C ILE A 138 -20.64 3.07 -22.88
N ARG A 139 -20.33 4.11 -22.10
CA ARG A 139 -19.07 4.85 -22.28
C ARG A 139 -17.87 4.00 -21.89
N VAL A 140 -16.90 3.91 -22.80
CA VAL A 140 -15.59 3.29 -22.55
C VAL A 140 -14.53 4.35 -22.83
N ILE A 141 -13.88 4.81 -21.76
CA ILE A 141 -13.11 6.06 -21.76
C ILE A 141 -11.61 5.75 -21.60
N PRO A 142 -10.77 6.09 -22.59
CA PRO A 142 -9.33 5.94 -22.48
C PRO A 142 -8.73 6.99 -21.53
N VAL A 143 -7.80 6.56 -20.67
CA VAL A 143 -7.07 7.40 -19.72
C VAL A 143 -5.58 7.23 -19.96
N ASN A 144 -5.02 8.12 -20.78
CA ASN A 144 -3.61 8.08 -21.15
C ASN A 144 -2.75 8.88 -20.14
N ALA A 145 -2.43 8.26 -19.01
CA ALA A 145 -1.59 8.85 -17.96
C ALA A 145 -0.47 7.91 -17.48
N PRO A 146 0.43 7.40 -18.38
CA PRO A 146 1.52 6.53 -17.98
C PRO A 146 2.38 7.16 -16.88
N GLY A 147 2.92 6.33 -15.99
CA GLY A 147 3.60 6.82 -14.80
C GLY A 147 4.84 7.69 -15.07
N PHE A 148 5.56 7.46 -16.18
CA PHE A 148 6.74 8.25 -16.56
C PHE A 148 6.40 9.65 -17.12
N VAL A 149 5.15 9.90 -17.52
CA VAL A 149 4.75 11.20 -18.11
C VAL A 149 4.85 12.35 -17.11
N GLY A 150 4.73 12.06 -15.81
CA GLY A 150 4.96 13.06 -14.80
C GLY A 150 4.49 12.69 -13.39
N PRO A 151 4.45 13.67 -12.48
CA PRO A 151 4.04 13.45 -11.10
C PRO A 151 2.52 13.29 -10.98
N LYS A 152 2.08 12.80 -9.82
CA LYS A 152 0.66 12.69 -9.42
C LYS A 152 -0.21 13.90 -9.82
N ASN A 153 0.25 15.12 -9.57
CA ASN A 153 -0.54 16.33 -9.85
C ASN A 153 -0.85 16.51 -11.35
N LEU A 154 0.03 16.05 -12.24
CA LEU A 154 -0.23 16.02 -13.67
C LEU A 154 -1.31 14.99 -14.00
N GLY A 155 -1.23 13.80 -13.42
CA GLY A 155 -2.27 12.77 -13.52
C GLY A 155 -3.66 13.24 -13.13
N ASN A 156 -3.77 13.97 -12.02
CA ASN A 156 -5.03 14.58 -11.60
C ASN A 156 -5.61 15.53 -12.67
N ARG A 157 -4.76 16.34 -13.32
CA ARG A 157 -5.19 17.28 -14.38
C ARG A 157 -5.68 16.53 -15.61
N ILE A 158 -4.94 15.50 -16.03
CA ILE A 158 -5.30 14.62 -17.15
C ILE A 158 -6.68 14.00 -16.88
N ALA A 159 -6.92 13.47 -15.68
CA ALA A 159 -8.22 12.92 -15.33
C ALA A 159 -9.36 13.96 -15.39
N GLY A 160 -9.12 15.19 -14.91
CA GLY A 160 -10.09 16.28 -15.03
C GLY A 160 -10.44 16.63 -16.49
N GLU A 161 -9.44 16.60 -17.38
CA GLU A 161 -9.62 16.80 -18.83
C GLU A 161 -10.36 15.61 -19.48
N VAL A 162 -10.03 14.38 -19.09
CA VAL A 162 -10.78 13.19 -19.52
C VAL A 162 -12.27 13.32 -19.18
N LEU A 163 -12.62 13.78 -17.97
CA LEU A 163 -14.02 14.03 -17.62
C LEU A 163 -14.66 15.13 -18.49
N LEU A 164 -13.93 16.20 -18.81
CA LEU A 164 -14.44 17.28 -19.67
C LEU A 164 -14.68 16.86 -21.12
N ASP A 165 -13.80 16.00 -21.65
CA ASP A 165 -13.83 15.58 -23.04
C ASP A 165 -14.85 14.45 -23.26
N TYR A 166 -14.95 13.53 -22.31
CA TYR A 166 -15.74 12.31 -22.49
C TYR A 166 -17.05 12.27 -21.68
N ALA A 167 -17.17 12.97 -20.55
CA ALA A 167 -18.33 12.85 -19.66
C ALA A 167 -19.18 14.13 -19.57
N ILE A 168 -18.59 15.26 -19.17
CA ILE A 168 -19.31 16.50 -18.84
C ILE A 168 -19.93 17.12 -20.10
N GLY A 169 -21.25 17.31 -20.10
CA GLY A 169 -22.00 17.84 -21.24
C GLY A 169 -22.71 16.79 -22.09
N THR A 170 -22.66 15.51 -21.68
CA THR A 170 -23.22 14.39 -22.47
C THR A 170 -24.60 13.92 -21.99
N GLY A 171 -25.07 14.37 -20.83
CA GLY A 171 -26.38 14.03 -20.27
C GLY A 171 -27.12 15.27 -19.79
N GLU A 172 -28.36 15.12 -19.32
CA GLU A 172 -29.15 16.22 -18.75
C GLU A 172 -29.73 15.81 -17.39
N PRO A 173 -29.77 16.71 -16.40
CA PRO A 173 -30.28 16.37 -15.08
C PRO A 173 -31.81 16.31 -15.11
N PRO A 174 -32.46 15.51 -14.25
CA PRO A 174 -33.92 15.42 -14.20
C PRO A 174 -34.61 16.76 -13.94
N PHE A 175 -33.97 17.63 -13.14
CA PHE A 175 -34.41 19.00 -12.90
C PHE A 175 -33.24 19.86 -12.42
N THR A 176 -33.35 21.17 -12.64
CA THR A 176 -32.38 22.17 -12.15
C THR A 176 -33.03 23.15 -11.18
N THR A 177 -32.23 23.72 -10.30
CA THR A 177 -32.59 24.81 -9.39
C THR A 177 -31.68 26.02 -9.58
N ASP A 178 -32.07 27.16 -9.01
CA ASP A 178 -31.25 28.39 -9.02
C ASP A 178 -30.01 28.28 -8.10
N TYR A 179 -29.96 27.25 -7.24
CA TYR A 179 -28.94 27.02 -6.22
C TYR A 179 -28.12 25.75 -6.45
N ASP A 180 -28.15 25.21 -7.68
CA ASP A 180 -27.38 24.03 -8.06
C ASP A 180 -25.88 24.36 -8.14
N ILE A 181 -25.05 23.63 -7.39
CA ILE A 181 -23.59 23.76 -7.39
C ILE A 181 -22.90 22.44 -7.78
N ASN A 182 -21.68 22.53 -8.31
CA ASN A 182 -20.79 21.37 -8.40
C ASN A 182 -19.75 21.41 -7.30
N LEU A 183 -19.42 20.27 -6.71
CA LEU A 183 -18.23 20.12 -5.87
C LEU A 183 -17.13 19.47 -6.70
N ILE A 184 -15.98 20.14 -6.84
CA ILE A 184 -14.83 19.67 -7.62
C ILE A 184 -13.64 19.47 -6.69
N GLY A 185 -13.03 18.28 -6.69
CA GLY A 185 -11.92 17.92 -5.82
C GLY A 185 -12.32 17.39 -4.44
N GLU A 186 -13.60 17.11 -4.22
CA GLU A 186 -14.07 16.38 -3.03
C GLU A 186 -14.11 14.88 -3.34
N TYR A 187 -13.46 14.07 -2.50
CA TYR A 187 -13.23 12.63 -2.73
C TYR A 187 -13.98 11.74 -1.72
N ASN A 188 -14.77 12.33 -0.82
CA ASN A 188 -15.50 11.65 0.26
C ASN A 188 -14.63 10.70 1.08
N ILE A 189 -13.43 11.16 1.45
CA ILE A 189 -12.49 10.38 2.26
C ILE A 189 -13.06 10.19 3.66
N ALA A 190 -13.15 8.95 4.11
CA ALA A 190 -13.72 8.56 5.40
C ALA A 190 -15.15 9.09 5.68
N GLY A 191 -15.88 9.52 4.64
CA GLY A 191 -17.21 10.11 4.80
C GLY A 191 -17.24 11.63 5.03
N ASP A 192 -16.15 12.37 4.75
CA ASP A 192 -16.12 13.85 4.88
C ASP A 192 -17.33 14.54 4.25
N LEU A 193 -17.72 14.13 3.04
CA LEU A 193 -18.83 14.76 2.33
C LEU A 193 -20.15 14.53 3.05
N TRP A 194 -20.32 13.42 3.76
CA TRP A 194 -21.54 13.11 4.51
C TRP A 194 -21.74 14.03 5.73
N LEU A 195 -20.68 14.68 6.22
CA LEU A 195 -20.77 15.72 7.25
C LEU A 195 -21.06 17.11 6.65
N VAL A 196 -20.58 17.37 5.44
CA VAL A 196 -20.72 18.68 4.77
C VAL A 196 -22.06 18.83 4.03
N GLU A 197 -22.50 17.78 3.34
CA GLU A 197 -23.72 17.80 2.53
C GLU A 197 -24.99 18.18 3.31
N PRO A 198 -25.23 17.69 4.54
CA PRO A 198 -26.38 18.11 5.33
C PRO A 198 -26.40 19.63 5.61
N VAL A 199 -25.23 20.24 5.85
CA VAL A 199 -25.12 21.69 6.11
C VAL A 199 -25.42 22.49 4.85
N LEU A 200 -24.86 22.08 3.71
CA LEU A 200 -25.15 22.71 2.41
C LEU A 200 -26.65 22.61 2.07
N LYS A 201 -27.26 21.44 2.32
CA LYS A 201 -28.69 21.22 2.07
C LYS A 201 -29.58 22.08 2.96
N LYS A 202 -29.26 22.20 4.26
CA LYS A 202 -29.96 23.13 5.16
C LYS A 202 -29.89 24.56 4.64
N ALA A 203 -28.72 24.95 4.11
CA ALA A 203 -28.47 26.27 3.51
C ALA A 203 -29.18 26.50 2.16
N GLY A 204 -30.04 25.59 1.71
CA GLY A 204 -30.75 25.69 0.43
C GLY A 204 -29.89 25.40 -0.79
N LEU A 205 -28.64 24.96 -0.61
CA LEU A 205 -27.71 24.63 -1.68
C LEU A 205 -27.89 23.17 -2.10
N ARG A 206 -28.05 22.93 -3.40
CA ARG A 206 -28.13 21.58 -3.95
C ARG A 206 -26.84 21.22 -4.67
N ILE A 207 -26.22 20.12 -4.25
CA ILE A 207 -25.10 19.54 -4.98
C ILE A 207 -25.68 18.83 -6.22
N LEU A 208 -25.45 19.40 -7.39
CA LEU A 208 -25.87 18.81 -8.66
C LEU A 208 -24.92 17.69 -9.08
N SER A 209 -23.61 17.95 -9.03
CA SER A 209 -22.58 16.98 -9.40
C SER A 209 -21.41 17.00 -8.41
N ARG A 210 -20.87 15.81 -8.14
CA ARG A 210 -19.68 15.59 -7.32
C ARG A 210 -18.57 15.08 -8.23
N ILE A 211 -17.49 15.84 -8.34
CA ILE A 211 -16.28 15.45 -9.05
C ILE A 211 -15.22 15.27 -7.96
N THR A 212 -15.08 14.09 -7.34
CA THR A 212 -15.58 12.78 -7.79
C THR A 212 -16.07 11.83 -6.70
N GLY A 213 -15.82 12.09 -5.41
CA GLY A 213 -16.23 11.20 -4.32
C GLY A 213 -17.75 11.06 -4.18
N ASP A 214 -18.20 9.83 -3.91
CA ASP A 214 -19.63 9.48 -3.76
C ASP A 214 -20.51 9.94 -4.94
N SER A 215 -19.94 9.94 -6.14
CA SER A 215 -20.62 10.29 -7.38
C SER A 215 -21.04 9.07 -8.17
N THR A 216 -22.01 9.24 -9.07
CA THR A 216 -22.25 8.30 -10.17
C THR A 216 -21.72 8.89 -11.47
N PHE A 217 -21.46 8.05 -12.46
CA PHE A 217 -21.06 8.52 -13.79
C PHE A 217 -22.14 9.44 -14.39
N GLU A 218 -23.41 9.09 -14.20
CA GLU A 218 -24.55 9.90 -14.64
C GLU A 218 -24.50 11.32 -14.04
N GLU A 219 -24.22 11.45 -12.74
CA GLU A 219 -24.08 12.76 -12.07
C GLU A 219 -23.03 13.66 -12.69
N ILE A 220 -21.95 13.09 -13.23
CA ILE A 220 -20.87 13.85 -13.85
C ILE A 220 -21.31 14.36 -15.24
N THR A 221 -22.15 13.60 -15.95
CA THR A 221 -22.55 13.96 -17.33
C THR A 221 -23.28 15.30 -17.44
N TYR A 222 -24.01 15.69 -16.39
CA TYR A 222 -24.77 16.93 -16.35
C TYR A 222 -24.16 18.04 -15.49
N ALA A 223 -22.89 17.94 -15.11
CA ALA A 223 -22.18 18.97 -14.33
C ALA A 223 -22.19 20.35 -15.02
N HIS A 224 -22.34 20.43 -16.34
CA HIS A 224 -22.45 21.68 -17.11
C HIS A 224 -23.74 22.49 -16.85
N ARG A 225 -24.69 21.98 -16.06
CA ARG A 225 -25.94 22.71 -15.74
C ARG A 225 -25.91 23.49 -14.41
N ALA A 226 -24.87 23.29 -13.60
CA ALA A 226 -24.71 23.98 -12.33
C ALA A 226 -24.54 25.50 -12.49
N LYS A 227 -24.82 26.24 -11.42
CA LYS A 227 -24.71 27.72 -11.38
C LYS A 227 -23.35 28.21 -10.89
N LEU A 228 -22.63 27.35 -10.16
CA LEU A 228 -21.32 27.62 -9.56
C LEU A 228 -20.50 26.32 -9.42
N ASN A 229 -19.22 26.38 -9.76
CA ASN A 229 -18.24 25.34 -9.47
C ASN A 229 -17.51 25.66 -8.15
N VAL A 230 -17.61 24.79 -7.17
CA VAL A 230 -16.95 24.92 -5.87
C VAL A 230 -15.76 23.96 -5.83
N VAL A 231 -14.55 24.51 -5.96
CA VAL A 231 -13.31 23.72 -5.95
C VAL A 231 -12.85 23.54 -4.51
N VAL A 232 -12.92 22.31 -4.01
CA VAL A 232 -12.67 21.93 -2.62
C VAL A 232 -11.26 21.39 -2.49
N CYS A 233 -10.40 22.09 -1.74
CA CYS A 233 -9.07 21.63 -1.33
C CYS A 233 -8.20 20.98 -2.45
N SER A 234 -8.43 21.34 -3.72
CA SER A 234 -7.83 20.66 -4.88
C SER A 234 -7.45 21.63 -5.98
N ARG A 235 -6.21 22.13 -5.93
CA ARG A 235 -5.62 22.92 -7.03
C ARG A 235 -5.36 22.09 -8.28
N ALA A 236 -5.25 20.78 -8.15
CA ALA A 236 -4.98 19.91 -9.28
C ALA A 236 -6.15 19.86 -10.29
N LEU A 237 -7.39 20.11 -9.86
CA LEU A 237 -8.58 20.15 -10.72
C LEU A 237 -9.04 21.58 -11.05
N ILE A 238 -8.24 22.60 -10.77
CA ILE A 238 -8.59 23.98 -11.14
C ILE A 238 -8.69 24.17 -12.65
N ASN A 239 -7.94 23.38 -13.43
CA ASN A 239 -8.04 23.34 -14.90
C ASN A 239 -9.46 22.95 -15.35
N THR A 240 -10.09 22.03 -14.62
CA THR A 240 -11.46 21.57 -14.89
C THR A 240 -12.43 22.73 -14.70
N ALA A 241 -12.37 23.39 -13.54
CA ALA A 241 -13.21 24.54 -13.22
C ALA A 241 -13.02 25.71 -14.21
N ARG A 242 -11.78 26.07 -14.53
CA ARG A 242 -11.46 27.13 -15.52
C ARG A 242 -11.98 26.81 -16.91
N THR A 243 -11.93 25.54 -17.32
CA THR A 243 -12.45 25.13 -18.62
C THR A 243 -13.98 25.12 -18.64
N MET A 244 -14.63 24.73 -17.54
CA MET A 244 -16.09 24.87 -17.40
C MET A 244 -16.54 26.34 -17.39
N GLU A 245 -15.76 27.25 -16.82
CA GLU A 245 -16.03 28.69 -16.90
C GLU A 245 -15.95 29.18 -18.34
N ARG A 246 -14.90 28.82 -19.08
CA ARG A 246 -14.73 29.20 -20.49
C ARG A 246 -15.77 28.58 -21.42
N LYS A 247 -16.08 27.29 -21.25
CA LYS A 247 -16.92 26.49 -22.16
C LYS A 247 -18.42 26.62 -21.86
N TYR A 248 -18.79 26.70 -20.58
CA TYR A 248 -20.18 26.67 -20.12
C TYR A 248 -20.60 27.95 -19.36
N GLY A 249 -19.69 28.91 -19.13
CA GLY A 249 -20.01 30.15 -18.43
C GLY A 249 -20.27 29.98 -16.93
N ILE A 250 -19.81 28.87 -16.34
CA ILE A 250 -20.04 28.55 -14.93
C ILE A 250 -18.87 29.13 -14.10
N PRO A 251 -19.09 30.16 -13.27
CA PRO A 251 -18.02 30.72 -12.45
C PRO A 251 -17.52 29.68 -11.45
N TYR A 252 -16.32 29.88 -10.92
CA TYR A 252 -15.77 29.02 -9.87
C TYR A 252 -15.23 29.79 -8.68
N ILE A 253 -15.17 29.10 -7.53
CA ILE A 253 -14.50 29.56 -6.31
C ILE A 253 -13.65 28.44 -5.72
N GLU A 254 -12.62 28.80 -4.96
CA GLU A 254 -11.81 27.87 -4.18
C GLU A 254 -12.21 27.98 -2.70
N VAL A 255 -12.49 26.85 -2.07
CA VAL A 255 -12.87 26.78 -0.64
C VAL A 255 -12.23 25.59 0.06
N SER A 256 -12.29 25.60 1.39
CA SER A 256 -11.97 24.47 2.27
C SER A 256 -13.15 24.20 3.18
N PHE A 257 -13.35 22.93 3.56
CA PHE A 257 -14.37 22.52 4.52
C PHE A 257 -13.76 22.08 5.87
N PHE A 258 -12.45 22.23 6.06
CA PHE A 258 -11.78 21.84 7.31
C PHE A 258 -11.69 23.02 8.28
N GLY A 259 -12.30 22.86 9.45
CA GLY A 259 -12.39 23.90 10.47
C GLY A 259 -13.65 24.75 10.36
N LYS A 260 -14.02 25.35 11.49
CA LYS A 260 -15.14 26.29 11.62
C LYS A 260 -14.94 27.49 10.70
N THR A 261 -13.75 28.07 10.75
CA THR A 261 -13.43 29.31 10.03
C THR A 261 -13.56 29.12 8.51
N GLU A 262 -13.02 28.04 7.98
CA GLU A 262 -13.08 27.76 6.53
C GLU A 262 -14.48 27.32 6.08
N MET A 263 -15.20 26.53 6.89
CA MET A 263 -16.58 26.13 6.57
C MET A 263 -17.52 27.34 6.53
N THR A 264 -17.45 28.22 7.54
CA THR A 264 -18.23 29.47 7.57
C THR A 264 -17.86 30.37 6.37
N ARG A 265 -16.57 30.49 6.05
CA ARG A 265 -16.10 31.23 4.86
C ARG A 265 -16.64 30.62 3.57
N ALA A 266 -16.64 29.30 3.43
CA ALA A 266 -17.13 28.61 2.25
C ALA A 266 -18.62 28.88 2.01
N LEU A 267 -19.46 28.75 3.05
CA LEU A 267 -20.90 29.04 2.97
C LEU A 267 -21.16 30.48 2.53
N ARG A 268 -20.46 31.46 3.12
CA ARG A 268 -20.59 32.87 2.75
C ARG A 268 -20.12 33.16 1.32
N LEU A 269 -19.02 32.56 0.88
CA LEU A 269 -18.51 32.72 -0.49
C LEU A 269 -19.46 32.13 -1.53
N ILE A 270 -19.96 30.91 -1.31
CA ILE A 270 -20.96 30.27 -2.18
C ILE A 270 -22.20 31.17 -2.30
N THR A 271 -22.71 31.62 -1.16
CA THR A 271 -23.88 32.50 -1.07
C THR A 271 -23.66 33.79 -1.86
N SER A 272 -22.56 34.50 -1.61
CA SER A 272 -22.25 35.77 -2.28
C SER A 272 -22.18 35.66 -3.81
N LYS A 273 -21.73 34.52 -4.34
CA LYS A 273 -21.62 34.29 -5.79
C LYS A 273 -22.95 33.91 -6.43
N LEU A 274 -23.79 33.15 -5.74
CA LEU A 274 -25.11 32.79 -6.23
C LEU A 274 -26.09 33.98 -6.16
N GLU A 275 -25.98 34.83 -5.13
CA GLU A 275 -26.79 36.05 -4.97
C GLU A 275 -26.78 36.97 -6.19
N LEU A 276 -25.67 37.04 -6.94
CA LEU A 276 -25.53 37.87 -8.14
C LEU A 276 -26.50 37.48 -9.26
N LYS A 277 -27.11 36.30 -9.18
CA LYS A 277 -28.03 35.75 -10.19
C LYS A 277 -29.49 35.70 -9.71
N ILE A 278 -29.80 36.20 -8.51
CA ILE A 278 -31.12 36.09 -7.85
C ILE A 278 -31.81 37.45 -7.77
N ASN A 279 -33.14 37.46 -7.85
CA ASN A 279 -33.96 38.68 -7.67
C ASN A 279 -33.81 39.29 -6.25
N PRO A 280 -33.84 40.63 -6.10
CA PRO A 280 -33.52 41.32 -4.84
C PRO A 280 -34.27 40.85 -3.59
N PRO A 281 -35.58 40.51 -3.61
CA PRO A 281 -36.29 40.07 -2.41
C PRO A 281 -35.84 38.71 -1.89
N ARG A 282 -35.61 37.75 -2.82
CA ARG A 282 -35.12 36.40 -2.50
C ARG A 282 -33.66 36.39 -2.05
N ARG A 283 -32.90 37.41 -2.45
CA ARG A 283 -31.49 37.58 -2.08
C ARG A 283 -31.33 37.75 -0.57
N THR A 284 -32.10 38.66 0.03
CA THR A 284 -32.02 38.94 1.47
C THR A 284 -32.49 37.75 2.30
N GLU A 285 -33.57 37.08 1.87
CA GLU A 285 -34.08 35.88 2.52
C GLU A 285 -33.06 34.72 2.51
N PHE A 286 -32.45 34.46 1.35
CA PHE A 286 -31.41 33.43 1.22
C PHE A 286 -30.20 33.71 2.11
N LYS A 287 -29.70 34.95 2.10
CA LYS A 287 -28.56 35.35 2.94
C LYS A 287 -28.85 35.19 4.42
N ASN A 288 -30.01 35.65 4.88
CA ASN A 288 -30.39 35.54 6.30
C ASN A 288 -30.53 34.07 6.72
N SER A 289 -31.12 33.22 5.87
CA SER A 289 -31.23 31.78 6.13
C SER A 289 -29.87 31.11 6.28
N VAL A 290 -28.88 31.47 5.44
CA VAL A 290 -27.51 30.92 5.55
C VAL A 290 -26.82 31.37 6.83
N GLU A 291 -26.96 32.64 7.23
CA GLU A 291 -26.37 33.13 8.49
C GLU A 291 -27.03 32.49 9.72
N GLU A 292 -28.34 32.28 9.74
CA GLU A 292 -29.03 31.55 10.81
C GLU A 292 -28.49 30.11 10.99
N ILE A 293 -28.17 29.45 9.87
CA ILE A 293 -27.58 28.10 9.90
C ILE A 293 -26.15 28.14 10.41
N ILE A 294 -25.34 29.13 9.99
CA ILE A 294 -23.99 29.32 10.51
C ILE A 294 -24.04 29.51 12.02
N GLU A 295 -24.89 30.41 12.53
CA GLU A 295 -25.03 30.65 13.97
C GLU A 295 -25.47 29.39 14.73
N GLY A 296 -26.42 28.63 14.18
CA GLY A 296 -26.89 27.38 14.76
C GLY A 296 -25.82 26.29 14.83
N GLU A 297 -25.06 26.09 13.75
CA GLU A 297 -23.99 25.08 13.69
C GLU A 297 -22.77 25.51 14.53
N GLU A 298 -22.42 26.79 14.58
CA GLU A 298 -21.35 27.31 15.45
C GLU A 298 -21.69 27.12 16.94
N LYS A 299 -22.93 27.37 17.34
CA LYS A 299 -23.37 27.12 18.72
C LYS A 299 -23.25 25.63 19.10
N ARG A 300 -23.71 24.73 18.21
CA ARG A 300 -23.57 23.27 18.43
C ARG A 300 -22.10 22.85 18.51
N LEU A 301 -21.25 23.45 17.69
CA LEU A 301 -19.81 23.20 17.71
C LEU A 301 -19.20 23.62 19.05
N GLU A 302 -19.51 24.81 19.56
CA GLU A 302 -19.01 25.29 20.85
C GLU A 302 -19.41 24.36 22.01
N GLU A 303 -20.68 23.92 22.03
CA GLU A 303 -21.17 22.93 22.98
C GLU A 303 -20.37 21.61 22.88
N GLY A 304 -20.13 21.12 21.67
CA GLY A 304 -19.36 19.88 21.42
C GLY A 304 -17.87 19.98 21.76
N LEU A 305 -17.25 21.14 21.54
CA LEU A 305 -15.82 21.38 21.83
C LEU A 305 -15.53 21.59 23.32
N THR A 306 -16.55 21.79 24.16
CA THR A 306 -16.39 21.95 25.61
C THR A 306 -15.69 20.75 26.26
N ALA A 307 -15.86 19.54 25.70
CA ALA A 307 -15.16 18.33 26.17
C ALA A 307 -13.65 18.27 25.81
N TYR A 308 -13.18 19.21 24.98
CA TYR A 308 -11.84 19.21 24.40
C TYR A 308 -11.06 20.51 24.68
N GLU A 309 -11.48 21.32 25.66
CA GLU A 309 -10.80 22.57 26.02
C GLU A 309 -9.32 22.38 26.40
N GLN A 310 -8.94 21.20 26.88
CA GLN A 310 -7.55 20.82 27.19
C GLN A 310 -6.59 20.86 25.99
N LEU A 311 -7.12 20.97 24.76
CA LEU A 311 -6.32 21.11 23.55
C LEU A 311 -5.80 22.54 23.35
N LYS A 312 -6.42 23.54 23.98
CA LYS A 312 -6.00 24.94 23.88
C LYS A 312 -4.56 25.09 24.41
N GLY A 313 -3.69 25.69 23.60
CA GLY A 313 -2.27 25.89 23.91
C GLY A 313 -1.37 24.67 23.65
N LYS A 314 -1.90 23.55 23.13
CA LYS A 314 -1.09 22.42 22.67
C LYS A 314 -0.32 22.78 21.41
N LYS A 315 0.82 22.13 21.20
CA LYS A 315 1.74 22.41 20.09
C LYS A 315 1.72 21.29 19.05
N ALA A 316 1.47 21.61 17.79
CA ALA A 316 1.46 20.64 16.69
C ALA A 316 2.59 20.90 15.68
N VAL A 317 3.22 19.81 15.23
CA VAL A 317 3.98 19.80 13.97
C VAL A 317 3.05 19.29 12.88
N LEU A 318 2.88 20.08 11.83
CA LEU A 318 2.03 19.74 10.70
C LEU A 318 2.88 19.33 9.50
N TYR A 319 2.75 18.08 9.06
CA TYR A 319 3.42 17.61 7.85
C TYR A 319 2.43 16.94 6.89
N THR A 320 1.83 17.79 6.05
CA THR A 320 0.93 17.34 4.97
C THR A 320 1.40 17.88 3.62
N GLY A 321 0.70 17.53 2.54
CA GLY A 321 1.07 17.93 1.19
C GLY A 321 0.10 18.92 0.55
N GLY A 322 0.67 19.95 -0.11
CA GLY A 322 -0.06 20.88 -0.97
C GLY A 322 -1.18 21.62 -0.23
N VAL A 323 -2.36 21.63 -0.86
CA VAL A 323 -3.55 22.38 -0.44
C VAL A 323 -4.08 21.95 0.94
N LYS A 324 -3.81 20.71 1.38
CA LYS A 324 -4.25 20.23 2.70
C LYS A 324 -3.56 20.95 3.86
N SER A 325 -2.32 21.42 3.66
CA SER A 325 -1.53 22.03 4.74
C SER A 325 -2.23 23.26 5.29
N TRP A 326 -2.75 24.16 4.46
CA TRP A 326 -3.45 25.35 4.95
C TRP A 326 -4.86 25.05 5.47
N SER A 327 -5.55 24.04 4.91
CA SER A 327 -6.86 23.62 5.43
C SER A 327 -6.78 23.09 6.87
N PHE A 328 -5.77 22.28 7.19
CA PHE A 328 -5.57 21.79 8.56
C PHE A 328 -4.94 22.83 9.48
N ILE A 329 -4.24 23.85 8.97
CA ILE A 329 -3.81 24.99 9.79
C ILE A 329 -5.04 25.66 10.43
N SER A 330 -6.04 26.02 9.61
CA SER A 330 -7.27 26.65 10.13
C SER A 330 -8.00 25.76 11.13
N ALA A 331 -8.14 24.47 10.85
CA ALA A 331 -8.79 23.53 11.77
C ALA A 331 -8.06 23.40 13.11
N LEU A 332 -6.72 23.34 13.11
CA LEU A 332 -5.94 23.28 14.36
C LEU A 332 -6.02 24.59 15.15
N MET A 333 -6.02 25.74 14.47
CA MET A 333 -6.18 27.05 15.10
C MET A 333 -7.57 27.21 15.72
N ASP A 334 -8.63 26.70 15.08
CA ASP A 334 -9.99 26.69 15.62
C ASP A 334 -10.09 25.88 16.93
N LEU A 335 -9.23 24.86 17.11
CA LEU A 335 -9.09 24.09 18.36
C LEU A 335 -8.19 24.77 19.42
N GLY A 336 -7.59 25.92 19.08
CA GLY A 336 -6.63 26.61 19.92
C GLY A 336 -5.25 25.95 20.00
N ILE A 337 -4.89 25.11 19.01
CA ILE A 337 -3.59 24.43 18.93
C ILE A 337 -2.58 25.33 18.20
N GLU A 338 -1.43 25.56 18.82
CA GLU A 338 -0.31 26.33 18.26
C GLU A 338 0.48 25.47 17.26
N ILE A 339 0.73 26.01 16.07
CA ILE A 339 1.49 25.30 15.04
C ILE A 339 2.95 25.74 15.10
N VAL A 340 3.85 24.81 15.45
CA VAL A 340 5.27 25.11 15.73
C VAL A 340 6.22 24.77 14.59
N ALA A 341 5.77 23.96 13.63
CA ALA A 341 6.48 23.70 12.38
C ALA A 341 5.53 23.16 11.30
N ILE A 342 5.73 23.61 10.06
CA ILE A 342 4.96 23.15 8.88
C ILE A 342 5.92 22.69 7.80
N GLY A 343 5.75 21.46 7.35
CA GLY A 343 6.50 20.94 6.21
C GLY A 343 6.02 21.51 4.87
N THR A 344 6.88 22.21 4.12
CA THR A 344 6.51 22.83 2.83
C THR A 344 7.06 22.13 1.60
N LYS A 345 7.83 21.05 1.77
CA LYS A 345 8.44 20.29 0.66
C LYS A 345 7.48 19.91 -0.47
N LYS A 346 6.19 19.73 -0.15
CA LYS A 346 5.12 19.29 -1.05
C LYS A 346 4.17 20.42 -1.45
N SER A 347 4.44 21.65 -1.02
CA SER A 347 3.58 22.81 -1.22
C SER A 347 4.00 23.57 -2.47
N SER A 348 3.05 24.18 -3.18
CA SER A 348 3.40 25.17 -4.21
C SER A 348 3.78 26.49 -3.56
N TYR A 349 4.40 27.39 -4.32
CA TYR A 349 4.71 28.74 -3.83
C TYR A 349 3.45 29.47 -3.35
N GLU A 350 2.36 29.36 -4.11
CA GLU A 350 1.09 29.99 -3.73
C GLU A 350 0.42 29.27 -2.56
N ASP A 351 0.74 28.01 -2.27
CA ASP A 351 0.30 27.35 -1.02
C ASP A 351 1.08 27.93 0.17
N GLU A 352 2.38 28.18 0.02
CA GLU A 352 3.19 28.84 1.06
C GLU A 352 2.72 30.27 1.33
N GLU A 353 2.34 31.03 0.28
CA GLU A 353 1.73 32.36 0.45
C GLU A 353 0.44 32.29 1.26
N LYS A 354 -0.50 31.38 0.93
CA LYS A 354 -1.71 31.17 1.74
C LYS A 354 -1.41 30.81 3.19
N MET A 355 -0.36 30.01 3.44
CA MET A 355 0.04 29.69 4.82
C MET A 355 0.53 30.94 5.57
N LYS A 356 1.27 31.83 4.91
CA LYS A 356 1.70 33.11 5.49
C LYS A 356 0.55 34.09 5.69
N GLU A 357 -0.46 34.08 4.82
CA GLU A 357 -1.67 34.87 5.02
C GLU A 357 -2.42 34.44 6.29
N ILE A 358 -2.45 33.14 6.61
CA ILE A 358 -3.14 32.60 7.78
C ILE A 358 -2.31 32.74 9.07
N LEU A 359 -1.01 32.47 9.02
CA LEU A 359 -0.12 32.43 10.21
C LEU A 359 0.71 33.71 10.42
N GLY A 360 0.69 34.64 9.48
CA GLY A 360 1.57 35.81 9.43
C GLY A 360 2.94 35.53 8.81
N GLU A 361 3.72 36.60 8.60
CA GLU A 361 5.04 36.55 7.94
C GLU A 361 6.08 35.66 8.65
N ASN A 362 5.90 35.41 9.95
CA ASN A 362 6.78 34.57 10.77
C ASN A 362 6.36 33.09 10.82
N ALA A 363 5.56 32.63 9.85
CA ALA A 363 5.11 31.23 9.79
C ALA A 363 6.29 30.24 9.84
N PRO A 364 6.24 29.18 10.68
CA PRO A 364 7.36 28.26 10.88
C PRO A 364 7.46 27.21 9.76
N LEU A 365 7.71 27.69 8.54
CA LEU A 365 7.80 26.88 7.32
C LEU A 365 9.17 26.17 7.25
N ILE A 366 9.17 24.86 7.02
CA ILE A 366 10.37 24.00 6.95
C ILE A 366 10.37 23.19 5.66
N GLU A 367 11.44 23.33 4.87
CA GLU A 367 11.60 22.56 3.62
C GLU A 367 12.16 21.15 3.86
N ASP A 368 13.12 20.99 4.78
CA ASP A 368 13.65 19.68 5.13
C ASP A 368 12.71 18.93 6.08
N VAL A 369 11.99 17.97 5.54
CA VAL A 369 11.05 17.10 6.27
C VAL A 369 11.51 15.65 6.23
N THR A 370 12.82 15.42 6.18
CA THR A 370 13.37 14.07 6.37
C THR A 370 12.93 13.50 7.72
N PRO A 371 12.71 12.18 7.86
CA PRO A 371 12.31 11.57 9.13
C PRO A 371 13.17 12.00 10.32
N LYS A 372 14.50 12.11 10.10
CA LYS A 372 15.46 12.60 11.09
C LYS A 372 15.19 14.06 11.51
N ASN A 373 14.94 14.95 10.56
CA ASN A 373 14.65 16.34 10.88
C ASN A 373 13.26 16.50 11.51
N LEU A 374 12.27 15.69 11.10
CA LEU A 374 10.93 15.73 11.66
C LEU A 374 10.93 15.40 13.17
N LEU A 375 11.65 14.36 13.59
CA LEU A 375 11.83 14.07 15.02
C LEU A 375 12.56 15.19 15.75
N ARG A 376 13.62 15.73 15.15
CA ARG A 376 14.36 16.84 15.73
C ARG A 376 13.42 18.03 15.98
N LEU A 377 12.56 18.36 15.02
CA LEU A 377 11.56 19.42 15.17
C LEU A 377 10.57 19.13 16.29
N LEU A 378 10.04 17.90 16.37
CA LEU A 378 9.13 17.50 17.45
C LEU A 378 9.77 17.71 18.83
N LYS A 379 11.06 17.37 18.98
CA LYS A 379 11.82 17.55 20.22
C LYS A 379 12.20 19.01 20.49
N ASP A 380 12.88 19.66 19.55
CA ASP A 380 13.43 21.02 19.71
C ASP A 380 12.30 22.07 19.89
N ARG A 381 11.12 21.82 19.30
CA ARG A 381 9.95 22.70 19.42
C ARG A 381 8.98 22.27 20.54
N ASN A 382 9.29 21.21 21.27
CA ASN A 382 8.45 20.68 22.36
C ASN A 382 7.00 20.44 21.92
N ALA A 383 6.84 19.78 20.76
CA ALA A 383 5.54 19.53 20.18
C ALA A 383 4.77 18.44 20.95
N ASP A 384 3.49 18.65 21.19
CA ASP A 384 2.58 17.69 21.81
C ASP A 384 2.08 16.63 20.83
N ILE A 385 2.05 16.93 19.52
CA ILE A 385 1.49 16.03 18.51
C ILE A 385 2.11 16.21 17.12
N LEU A 386 2.25 15.11 16.39
CA LEU A 386 2.48 15.11 14.94
C LEU A 386 1.17 14.92 14.19
N VAL A 387 0.81 15.89 13.35
CA VAL A 387 -0.33 15.82 12.44
C VAL A 387 0.21 15.62 11.03
N ALA A 388 0.11 14.40 10.50
CA ALA A 388 0.70 14.06 9.20
C ALA A 388 -0.03 12.90 8.53
N GLY A 389 0.40 12.48 7.35
CA GLY A 389 -0.13 11.29 6.69
C GLY A 389 0.42 9.97 7.25
N GLY A 390 -0.32 8.88 7.07
CA GLY A 390 -0.02 7.53 7.59
C GLY A 390 1.42 7.01 7.38
N ARG A 391 2.15 7.51 6.38
CA ARG A 391 3.59 7.20 6.20
C ARG A 391 4.48 7.60 7.37
N ASN A 392 4.10 8.66 8.08
CA ASN A 392 4.81 9.13 9.27
C ASN A 392 4.17 8.61 10.56
N GLN A 393 3.14 7.77 10.46
CA GLN A 393 2.46 7.21 11.63
C GLN A 393 3.44 6.37 12.44
N TYR A 394 4.03 5.34 11.82
CA TYR A 394 4.94 4.44 12.51
C TYR A 394 6.23 5.14 12.94
N LEU A 395 6.64 6.18 12.20
CA LEU A 395 7.72 7.08 12.62
C LEU A 395 7.42 7.75 13.96
N ALA A 396 6.27 8.40 14.12
CA ALA A 396 5.92 9.08 15.37
C ALA A 396 5.55 8.11 16.50
N VAL A 397 4.75 7.10 16.19
CA VAL A 397 4.19 6.17 17.19
C VAL A 397 5.29 5.36 17.88
N LYS A 398 6.31 4.92 17.13
CA LYS A 398 7.45 4.13 17.65
C LYS A 398 8.40 4.98 18.49
N GLU A 399 8.52 6.25 18.17
CA GLU A 399 9.34 7.23 18.90
C GLU A 399 8.60 7.85 20.09
N GLY A 400 7.36 7.41 20.36
CA GLY A 400 6.61 7.81 21.54
C GLY A 400 5.86 9.14 21.41
N TYR A 401 5.66 9.65 20.19
CA TYR A 401 4.93 10.89 19.94
C TYR A 401 3.46 10.62 19.59
N PRO A 402 2.50 11.39 20.15
CA PRO A 402 1.13 11.40 19.67
C PRO A 402 1.05 11.69 18.18
N PHE A 403 0.14 11.00 17.52
CA PHE A 403 -0.04 11.07 16.08
C PHE A 403 -1.52 11.04 15.71
N VAL A 404 -1.89 11.86 14.72
CA VAL A 404 -3.19 11.80 14.06
C VAL A 404 -2.97 11.77 12.54
N ASP A 405 -3.55 10.77 11.89
CA ASP A 405 -3.56 10.68 10.43
C ASP A 405 -4.59 11.63 9.85
N VAL A 406 -4.12 12.59 9.05
CA VAL A 406 -4.97 13.57 8.32
C VAL A 406 -4.95 13.35 6.81
N ASN A 407 -4.25 12.32 6.37
CA ASN A 407 -4.16 12.01 4.95
C ASN A 407 -5.30 11.07 4.53
N GLN A 408 -5.17 10.48 3.35
CA GLN A 408 -6.24 9.70 2.75
C GLN A 408 -6.44 8.32 3.39
N GLU A 409 -5.43 7.82 4.10
CA GLU A 409 -5.47 6.51 4.74
C GLU A 409 -6.31 6.49 6.03
N ARG A 410 -6.80 7.66 6.47
CA ARG A 410 -7.57 7.80 7.71
C ARG A 410 -8.96 7.15 7.62
N HIS A 411 -9.50 6.81 8.78
CA HIS A 411 -10.81 6.18 8.93
C HIS A 411 -11.89 7.12 9.49
N THR A 412 -11.52 8.34 9.88
CA THR A 412 -12.43 9.30 10.50
C THR A 412 -12.58 10.55 9.63
N ALA A 413 -13.82 11.00 9.44
CA ALA A 413 -14.15 12.23 8.74
C ALA A 413 -13.82 13.46 9.61
N TYR A 414 -13.20 14.48 8.99
CA TYR A 414 -12.78 15.72 9.65
C TYR A 414 -13.33 16.99 9.00
N ALA A 415 -14.06 16.88 7.90
CA ALA A 415 -14.69 18.02 7.24
C ALA A 415 -15.98 18.49 7.96
N GLY A 416 -16.30 19.77 7.82
CA GLY A 416 -17.45 20.43 8.43
C GLY A 416 -17.29 20.71 9.93
N TYR A 417 -18.33 21.27 10.54
CA TYR A 417 -18.36 21.58 11.97
C TYR A 417 -18.22 20.31 12.83
N GLU A 418 -18.99 19.25 12.52
CA GLU A 418 -18.90 17.97 13.23
C GLU A 418 -17.53 17.30 13.05
N GLY A 419 -16.94 17.39 11.86
CA GLY A 419 -15.60 16.86 11.61
C GLY A 419 -14.51 17.51 12.46
N LEU A 420 -14.68 18.79 12.84
CA LEU A 420 -13.77 19.45 13.76
C LEU A 420 -13.82 18.85 15.17
N ILE A 421 -15.01 18.43 15.63
CA ILE A 421 -15.18 17.71 16.90
C ILE A 421 -14.50 16.34 16.82
N ASN A 422 -14.71 15.61 15.72
CA ASN A 422 -14.03 14.33 15.49
C ASN A 422 -12.50 14.48 15.52
N LEU A 423 -11.97 15.54 14.89
CA LEU A 423 -10.54 15.83 14.91
C LEU A 423 -10.05 16.12 16.34
N ALA A 424 -10.79 16.94 17.11
CA ALA A 424 -10.48 17.23 18.50
C ALA A 424 -10.45 15.94 19.35
N GLU A 425 -11.42 15.05 19.15
CA GLU A 425 -11.47 13.76 19.82
C GLU A 425 -10.25 12.90 19.51
N GLN A 426 -9.89 12.75 18.23
CA GLN A 426 -8.73 11.95 17.82
C GLN A 426 -7.42 12.50 18.39
N ILE A 427 -7.23 13.82 18.34
CA ILE A 427 -6.07 14.50 18.94
C ILE A 427 -6.04 14.26 20.45
N SER A 428 -7.17 14.47 21.14
CA SER A 428 -7.27 14.29 22.59
C SER A 428 -7.01 12.85 23.00
N ASN A 429 -7.53 11.86 22.26
CA ASN A 429 -7.33 10.45 22.54
C ASN A 429 -5.86 10.05 22.37
N SER A 430 -5.21 10.53 21.30
CA SER A 430 -3.79 10.29 21.07
C SER A 430 -2.92 10.88 22.17
N ILE A 431 -3.10 12.16 22.51
CA ILE A 431 -2.35 12.82 23.60
C ILE A 431 -2.58 12.11 24.93
N ARG A 432 -3.83 11.73 25.24
CA ARG A 432 -4.18 11.04 26.49
C ARG A 432 -3.45 9.70 26.63
N PHE A 433 -3.38 8.90 25.55
CA PHE A 433 -2.68 7.61 25.55
C PHE A 433 -1.19 7.73 25.87
N TYR A 434 -0.51 8.73 25.29
CA TYR A 434 0.92 8.94 25.54
C TYR A 434 1.19 9.66 26.88
N ALA A 435 0.27 10.53 27.33
CA ALA A 435 0.34 11.14 28.64
C ALA A 435 0.15 10.11 29.77
N SER A 436 -0.78 9.16 29.62
CA SER A 436 -0.98 8.07 30.58
C SER A 436 0.21 7.12 30.64
N LYS A 437 0.95 6.93 29.53
CA LYS A 437 2.18 6.12 29.51
C LYS A 437 3.35 6.74 30.27
N LYS A 438 3.48 8.08 30.31
CA LYS A 438 4.39 8.75 31.26
C LYS A 438 4.05 8.46 32.74
N MET A 439 2.82 8.03 33.04
CA MET A 439 2.37 7.60 34.38
C MET A 439 2.27 6.07 34.55
N GLN A 440 2.26 5.28 33.46
CA GLN A 440 2.05 3.82 33.48
C GLN A 440 3.33 2.99 33.47
N ASP A 441 4.51 3.62 33.50
CA ASP A 441 5.72 2.98 34.04
C ASP A 441 5.54 2.58 35.53
N THR A 442 4.37 2.87 36.12
CA THR A 442 4.08 2.60 37.52
C THR A 442 2.77 1.84 37.82
N ARG A 443 2.00 1.32 36.85
CA ARG A 443 0.82 0.48 37.21
C ARG A 443 0.17 -0.28 36.05
N CYS A 444 0.36 -1.60 36.08
CA CYS A 444 -0.29 -2.63 35.28
C CYS A 444 -1.68 -2.98 35.83
N ARG A 445 -2.69 -3.16 34.94
CA ARG A 445 -3.76 -4.21 34.94
C ARG A 445 -5.02 -3.73 34.18
N ILE A 446 -5.49 -4.59 33.28
CA ILE A 446 -6.66 -4.43 32.39
C ILE A 446 -7.86 -5.20 32.98
N GLN A 447 -9.09 -4.72 32.74
CA GLN A 447 -10.32 -5.52 32.81
C GLN A 447 -11.20 -5.29 31.58
N ASP A 448 -11.65 -6.40 30.98
CA ASP A 448 -12.51 -6.52 29.80
C ASP A 448 -14.00 -6.33 30.11
N LYS A 449 -14.78 -5.88 29.11
CA LYS A 449 -16.23 -6.15 29.00
C LYS A 449 -16.69 -6.38 27.55
N LYS A 450 -17.48 -7.44 27.36
CA LYS A 450 -18.15 -7.94 26.15
C LYS A 450 -19.50 -7.26 25.90
N HIS A 451 -20.00 -7.21 24.65
CA HIS A 451 -21.44 -7.27 24.31
C HIS A 451 -21.72 -7.82 22.89
N GLN A 452 -22.86 -8.51 22.75
CA GLN A 452 -23.38 -9.29 21.61
C GLN A 452 -24.46 -8.52 20.81
N ALA A 453 -24.70 -8.88 19.53
CA ALA A 453 -26.04 -8.93 18.91
C ALA A 453 -26.04 -9.68 17.55
N SER A 454 -27.22 -10.19 17.18
CA SER A 454 -27.56 -11.34 16.31
C SER A 454 -27.80 -11.07 14.81
N CYS A 455 -27.77 -12.16 14.02
CA CYS A 455 -28.02 -12.25 12.56
C CYS A 455 -29.38 -12.90 12.22
N GLY A 456 -29.82 -12.79 10.96
CA GLY A 456 -30.94 -13.52 10.35
C GLY A 456 -30.63 -13.97 8.91
N MET A 457 -31.02 -15.20 8.58
CA MET A 457 -30.59 -16.02 7.43
C MET A 457 -31.53 -15.99 6.21
N ASN A 458 -31.04 -16.39 5.01
CA ASN A 458 -31.52 -17.59 4.28
C ASN A 458 -30.81 -17.88 2.94
N HIS A 459 -30.84 -19.17 2.59
CA HIS A 459 -30.01 -19.99 1.70
C HIS A 459 -30.22 -19.87 0.17
N ALA A 460 -29.22 -20.31 -0.61
CA ALA A 460 -29.33 -21.40 -1.61
C ALA A 460 -27.96 -21.78 -2.23
N SER A 461 -27.79 -23.08 -2.49
CA SER A 461 -26.52 -23.79 -2.78
C SER A 461 -26.22 -24.01 -4.27
N SER A 462 -24.95 -23.87 -4.69
CA SER A 462 -24.42 -24.53 -5.89
C SER A 462 -22.89 -24.63 -5.89
N SER A 463 -22.36 -25.79 -6.32
CA SER A 463 -20.94 -26.15 -6.34
C SER A 463 -20.10 -25.33 -7.33
N PRO A 464 -18.81 -25.06 -7.03
CA PRO A 464 -18.02 -24.16 -7.84
C PRO A 464 -17.42 -24.77 -9.11
N HIS A 465 -17.57 -24.04 -10.20
CA HIS A 465 -16.82 -24.21 -11.43
C HIS A 465 -15.80 -23.07 -11.54
N ILE A 466 -14.50 -23.39 -11.69
CA ILE A 466 -13.46 -22.39 -11.94
C ILE A 466 -13.20 -22.35 -13.45
N GLN A 467 -13.67 -21.30 -14.14
CA GLN A 467 -13.26 -21.01 -15.52
C GLN A 467 -12.01 -20.13 -15.52
N ARG A 468 -11.02 -20.47 -16.35
CA ARG A 468 -9.82 -19.67 -16.59
C ARG A 468 -10.19 -18.40 -17.37
N GLN A 469 -9.72 -17.22 -16.94
CA GLN A 469 -10.16 -15.92 -17.48
C GLN A 469 -8.99 -15.08 -18.03
N ASP A 470 -9.23 -14.37 -19.14
CA ASP A 470 -8.27 -13.46 -19.81
C ASP A 470 -8.17 -12.09 -19.13
N ILE A 471 -9.10 -11.79 -18.22
CA ILE A 471 -9.07 -10.62 -17.33
C ILE A 471 -8.96 -11.10 -15.89
N LEU A 472 -8.11 -10.42 -15.10
CA LEU A 472 -8.05 -10.62 -13.66
C LEU A 472 -8.90 -9.57 -12.95
N ILE A 473 -9.96 -10.03 -12.28
CA ILE A 473 -10.81 -9.19 -11.43
C ILE A 473 -10.42 -9.46 -9.98
N ASN A 474 -10.07 -8.40 -9.26
CA ASN A 474 -9.58 -8.43 -7.90
C ASN A 474 -8.35 -9.35 -7.74
N PRO A 475 -7.24 -9.10 -8.45
CA PRO A 475 -6.06 -9.95 -8.35
C PRO A 475 -5.42 -9.90 -6.96
N LEU A 476 -4.87 -11.05 -6.54
CA LEU A 476 -4.03 -11.20 -5.34
C LEU A 476 -2.53 -11.21 -5.68
N LYS A 477 -2.18 -11.44 -6.94
CA LYS A 477 -0.81 -11.38 -7.45
C LYS A 477 -0.20 -10.00 -7.21
N HIS A 478 1.00 -9.99 -6.65
CA HIS A 478 1.83 -8.80 -6.47
C HIS A 478 3.12 -8.91 -7.28
N SER A 479 3.76 -7.76 -7.56
CA SER A 479 4.91 -7.74 -8.45
C SER A 479 6.21 -8.27 -7.83
N GLN A 480 7.11 -8.75 -8.70
CA GLN A 480 8.45 -9.21 -8.29
C GLN A 480 9.22 -8.14 -7.51
N SER A 481 9.10 -6.86 -7.90
CA SER A 481 9.82 -5.77 -7.22
C SER A 481 9.45 -5.62 -5.74
N ILE A 482 8.21 -5.96 -5.36
CA ILE A 482 7.75 -5.92 -3.95
C ILE A 482 8.42 -7.06 -3.17
N GLY A 483 8.41 -8.28 -3.72
CA GLY A 483 9.07 -9.43 -3.11
C GLY A 483 10.57 -9.24 -2.93
N ALA A 484 11.23 -8.72 -3.96
CA ALA A 484 12.64 -8.36 -3.85
C ALA A 484 12.87 -7.30 -2.76
N ALA A 485 12.04 -6.25 -2.72
CA ALA A 485 12.13 -5.23 -1.68
C ALA A 485 11.93 -5.78 -0.26
N ILE A 486 11.07 -6.80 -0.06
CA ILE A 486 10.91 -7.51 1.21
C ILE A 486 12.21 -8.24 1.57
N ALA A 487 12.81 -8.99 0.65
CA ALA A 487 14.06 -9.72 0.90
C ALA A 487 15.17 -8.79 1.39
N PHE A 488 15.32 -7.60 0.78
CA PHE A 488 16.29 -6.60 1.23
C PHE A 488 15.98 -5.99 2.60
N GLN A 489 14.74 -6.04 3.11
CA GLN A 489 14.47 -5.60 4.48
C GLN A 489 15.11 -6.53 5.53
N GLY A 490 15.42 -7.77 5.16
CA GLY A 490 16.03 -8.76 6.06
C GLY A 490 17.56 -8.83 5.98
N ILE A 491 18.19 -7.83 5.35
CA ILE A 491 19.65 -7.69 5.30
C ILE A 491 20.01 -6.37 5.98
N ASP A 492 20.96 -6.38 6.91
CA ASP A 492 21.34 -5.19 7.68
C ASP A 492 21.97 -4.12 6.78
N LYS A 493 21.57 -2.85 6.98
CA LYS A 493 22.05 -1.67 6.23
C LYS A 493 21.93 -1.77 4.71
N ALA A 494 20.92 -2.48 4.23
CA ALA A 494 20.58 -2.55 2.82
C ALA A 494 19.62 -1.43 2.40
N LEU A 495 19.69 -1.03 1.13
CA LEU A 495 18.68 -0.19 0.48
C LEU A 495 18.29 -0.76 -0.87
N PRO A 496 17.05 -1.25 -1.04
CA PRO A 496 16.50 -1.52 -2.36
C PRO A 496 16.12 -0.19 -3.05
N ILE A 497 16.47 -0.08 -4.34
CA ILE A 497 16.15 1.04 -5.21
C ILE A 497 15.42 0.50 -6.43
N ILE A 498 14.16 0.90 -6.64
CA ILE A 498 13.42 0.55 -7.85
C ILE A 498 13.82 1.52 -8.97
N HIS A 499 14.45 0.98 -10.01
CA HIS A 499 14.74 1.66 -11.27
C HIS A 499 13.48 1.71 -12.13
N GLY A 500 12.85 2.89 -12.17
CA GLY A 500 11.56 3.07 -12.83
C GLY A 500 10.87 4.37 -12.48
N ALA A 501 9.61 4.47 -12.91
CA ALA A 501 8.73 5.55 -12.50
C ALA A 501 8.46 5.51 -10.99
N GLN A 502 8.27 6.67 -10.37
CA GLN A 502 8.18 6.79 -8.92
C GLN A 502 6.97 6.06 -8.29
N GLY A 503 5.93 5.76 -9.08
CA GLY A 503 4.71 5.10 -8.62
C GLY A 503 4.93 3.71 -8.00
N CYS A 504 5.80 2.89 -8.59
CA CYS A 504 6.05 1.53 -8.10
C CYS A 504 6.62 1.56 -6.67
N THR A 505 7.55 2.47 -6.41
CA THR A 505 8.11 2.72 -5.08
C THR A 505 7.06 3.27 -4.11
N PHE A 506 6.18 4.16 -4.57
CA PHE A 506 5.10 4.72 -3.74
C PHE A 506 4.18 3.62 -3.23
N LEU A 507 3.68 2.77 -4.13
CA LEU A 507 2.76 1.68 -3.81
C LEU A 507 3.43 0.61 -2.94
N GLY A 508 4.64 0.17 -3.31
CA GLY A 508 5.41 -0.80 -2.53
C GLY A 508 5.62 -0.34 -1.09
N LYS A 509 5.97 0.94 -0.86
CA LYS A 509 6.09 1.49 0.49
C LYS A 509 4.77 1.43 1.28
N VAL A 510 3.65 1.79 0.66
CA VAL A 510 2.35 1.81 1.35
C VAL A 510 1.97 0.41 1.83
N LEU A 511 2.05 -0.59 0.94
CA LEU A 511 1.69 -1.98 1.24
C LEU A 511 2.60 -2.55 2.33
N LEU A 512 3.92 -2.39 2.19
CA LEU A 512 4.89 -2.92 3.14
C LEU A 512 4.78 -2.24 4.51
N THR A 513 4.60 -0.92 4.55
CA THR A 513 4.44 -0.19 5.81
C THR A 513 3.13 -0.56 6.53
N LYS A 514 2.03 -0.78 5.80
CA LYS A 514 0.76 -1.24 6.41
C LYS A 514 0.85 -2.67 6.94
N HIS A 515 1.50 -3.56 6.20
CA HIS A 515 1.66 -4.97 6.57
C HIS A 515 2.58 -5.13 7.79
N PHE A 516 3.81 -4.61 7.69
CA PHE A 516 4.80 -4.73 8.76
C PHE A 516 4.58 -3.74 9.90
N ARG A 517 3.80 -2.68 9.69
CA ARG A 517 3.58 -1.63 10.68
C ARG A 517 4.89 -0.99 11.16
N GLU A 518 5.84 -0.89 10.22
CA GLU A 518 7.22 -0.43 10.40
C GLU A 518 7.61 0.55 9.30
N PRO A 519 8.58 1.45 9.55
CA PRO A 519 9.27 2.19 8.49
C PRO A 519 9.99 1.24 7.54
N ILE A 520 9.81 1.44 6.23
CA ILE A 520 10.36 0.57 5.17
C ILE A 520 11.41 1.31 4.36
N ALA A 521 12.60 0.70 4.23
CA ALA A 521 13.70 1.20 3.41
C ALA A 521 13.45 0.86 1.94
N LEU A 522 13.15 1.87 1.12
CA LEU A 522 12.94 1.71 -0.32
C LEU A 522 13.15 3.05 -1.03
N ALA A 523 13.80 3.07 -2.18
CA ALA A 523 14.03 4.28 -2.96
C ALA A 523 13.70 4.09 -4.44
N SER A 524 13.78 5.17 -5.21
CA SER A 524 13.44 5.20 -6.64
C SER A 524 14.44 6.03 -7.41
N THR A 525 14.72 5.64 -8.65
CA THR A 525 15.45 6.50 -9.61
C THR A 525 14.58 7.59 -10.22
N ARG A 526 13.25 7.48 -10.12
CA ARG A 526 12.25 8.46 -10.61
C ARG A 526 12.42 8.81 -12.08
N LEU A 527 12.22 7.82 -12.96
CA LEU A 527 12.30 8.04 -14.39
C LEU A 527 11.10 8.87 -14.90
N PHE A 528 11.40 9.91 -15.67
CA PHE A 528 10.44 10.72 -16.41
C PHE A 528 10.58 10.49 -17.92
N THR A 529 9.70 11.09 -18.73
CA THR A 529 9.72 10.99 -20.20
C THR A 529 11.10 11.25 -20.79
N GLU A 530 11.84 12.22 -20.27
CA GLU A 530 13.18 12.54 -20.75
C GLU A 530 14.17 11.39 -20.52
N ASP A 531 14.12 10.72 -19.35
CA ASP A 531 14.96 9.55 -19.06
C ASP A 531 14.58 8.33 -19.91
N VAL A 532 13.29 8.21 -20.25
CA VAL A 532 12.79 7.13 -21.11
C VAL A 532 13.31 7.31 -22.54
N VAL A 533 13.35 8.54 -23.05
CA VAL A 533 13.82 8.84 -24.41
C VAL A 533 15.35 8.90 -24.50
N MET A 534 16.02 9.56 -23.56
CA MET A 534 17.46 9.88 -23.64
C MET A 534 18.37 8.83 -22.98
N GLY A 535 17.82 7.90 -22.20
CA GLY A 535 18.58 6.94 -21.40
C GLY A 535 18.55 7.27 -19.90
N SER A 536 18.59 6.23 -19.06
CA SER A 536 18.32 6.31 -17.61
C SER A 536 19.52 5.92 -16.73
N GLY A 537 20.66 5.58 -17.33
CA GLY A 537 21.86 5.11 -16.61
C GLY A 537 22.49 6.17 -15.71
N GLU A 538 22.41 7.45 -16.07
CA GLU A 538 22.87 8.55 -15.21
C GLU A 538 22.00 8.70 -13.96
N SER A 539 20.69 8.45 -14.08
CA SER A 539 19.75 8.52 -12.97
C SER A 539 20.06 7.47 -11.89
N ILE A 540 20.49 6.26 -12.28
CA ILE A 540 21.04 5.26 -11.33
C ILE A 540 22.28 5.82 -10.62
N THR A 541 23.23 6.36 -11.39
CA THR A 541 24.50 6.87 -10.87
C THR A 541 24.28 7.98 -9.84
N ASN A 542 23.43 8.95 -10.14
CA ASN A 542 23.17 10.11 -9.30
C ASN A 542 22.48 9.72 -7.99
N VAL A 543 21.49 8.83 -8.06
CA VAL A 543 20.77 8.36 -6.86
C VAL A 543 21.68 7.51 -5.98
N VAL A 544 22.43 6.57 -6.54
CA VAL A 544 23.32 5.71 -5.75
C VAL A 544 24.42 6.52 -5.07
N LYS A 545 25.07 7.47 -5.77
CA LYS A 545 26.07 8.36 -5.16
C LYS A 545 25.48 9.15 -4.00
N GLY A 546 24.32 9.78 -4.21
CA GLY A 546 23.66 10.56 -3.17
C GLY A 546 23.23 9.72 -1.96
N VAL A 547 22.92 8.43 -2.15
CA VAL A 547 22.63 7.51 -1.05
C VAL A 547 23.91 7.14 -0.29
N ILE A 548 24.99 6.79 -1.00
CA ILE A 548 26.27 6.41 -0.40
C ILE A 548 26.81 7.56 0.46
N GLU A 549 26.83 8.77 -0.08
CA GLU A 549 27.32 9.97 0.62
C GLU A 549 26.52 10.30 1.89
N LYS A 550 25.19 10.07 1.86
CA LYS A 550 24.30 10.48 2.96
C LYS A 550 24.08 9.42 4.02
N ASN A 551 24.03 8.15 3.62
CA ASN A 551 23.56 7.06 4.48
C ASN A 551 24.58 5.93 4.67
N ASN A 552 25.64 5.86 3.85
CA ASN A 552 26.68 4.85 3.91
C ASN A 552 26.15 3.39 4.05
N PRO A 553 25.36 2.90 3.08
CA PRO A 553 24.83 1.53 3.10
C PRO A 553 25.91 0.48 2.85
N ASP A 554 25.71 -0.70 3.41
CA ASP A 554 26.59 -1.85 3.16
C ASP A 554 26.17 -2.59 1.86
N LEU A 555 24.87 -2.51 1.49
CA LEU A 555 24.32 -3.11 0.29
C LEU A 555 23.27 -2.20 -0.39
N ILE A 556 23.35 -2.05 -1.70
CA ILE A 556 22.32 -1.45 -2.54
C ILE A 556 21.86 -2.49 -3.56
N GLY A 557 20.56 -2.79 -3.55
CA GLY A 557 19.91 -3.61 -4.56
C GLY A 557 19.18 -2.73 -5.58
N ILE A 558 19.61 -2.75 -6.84
CA ILE A 558 18.89 -2.10 -7.93
C ILE A 558 17.86 -3.08 -8.47
N LEU A 559 16.57 -2.78 -8.28
CA LEU A 559 15.44 -3.58 -8.74
C LEU A 559 14.88 -2.94 -10.00
N THR A 560 14.66 -3.68 -11.08
CA THR A 560 14.06 -3.13 -12.30
C THR A 560 12.53 -3.11 -12.21
N SER A 561 11.88 -2.13 -12.83
CA SER A 561 10.43 -2.10 -13.01
C SER A 561 10.04 -2.57 -14.41
N GLY A 562 8.76 -2.85 -14.65
CA GLY A 562 8.26 -3.15 -15.99
C GLY A 562 8.64 -2.08 -17.04
N LEU A 563 8.74 -0.80 -16.64
CA LEU A 563 9.21 0.26 -17.53
C LEU A 563 10.66 0.05 -17.98
N SER A 564 11.58 -0.20 -17.03
CA SER A 564 13.01 -0.33 -17.33
C SER A 564 13.32 -1.64 -18.06
N GLU A 565 12.57 -2.71 -17.78
CA GLU A 565 12.70 -3.99 -18.50
C GLU A 565 12.24 -3.86 -19.96
N VAL A 566 11.04 -3.31 -20.21
CA VAL A 566 10.52 -3.17 -21.58
C VAL A 566 11.35 -2.18 -22.41
N LYS A 567 11.87 -1.13 -21.78
CA LYS A 567 12.83 -0.22 -22.42
C LYS A 567 14.16 -0.91 -22.77
N GLY A 568 14.53 -1.97 -22.06
CA GLY A 568 15.81 -2.65 -22.22
C GLY A 568 16.98 -1.89 -21.59
N ASP A 569 16.77 -1.26 -20.42
CA ASP A 569 17.83 -0.55 -19.70
C ASP A 569 18.96 -1.53 -19.30
N ASP A 570 20.19 -1.28 -19.77
CA ASP A 570 21.38 -2.07 -19.37
C ASP A 570 21.88 -1.63 -17.98
N VAL A 571 21.15 -2.04 -16.95
CA VAL A 571 21.46 -1.78 -15.55
C VAL A 571 22.80 -2.40 -15.14
N ALA A 572 23.17 -3.56 -15.72
CA ALA A 572 24.42 -4.24 -15.41
C ALA A 572 25.63 -3.40 -15.83
N SER A 573 25.63 -2.85 -17.04
CA SER A 573 26.67 -1.94 -17.52
C SER A 573 26.68 -0.64 -16.73
N ALA A 574 25.51 -0.08 -16.39
CA ALA A 574 25.42 1.11 -15.55
C ALA A 574 26.08 0.91 -14.18
N ILE A 575 25.83 -0.23 -13.51
CA ILE A 575 26.45 -0.59 -12.24
C ILE A 575 27.97 -0.81 -12.40
N LYS A 576 28.42 -1.45 -13.47
CA LYS A 576 29.85 -1.66 -13.73
C LYS A 576 30.59 -0.32 -13.88
N ASN A 577 30.02 0.61 -14.64
CA ASN A 577 30.55 1.96 -14.81
C ASN A 577 30.54 2.75 -13.50
N LEU A 578 29.49 2.56 -12.69
CA LEU A 578 29.37 3.19 -11.38
C LEU A 578 30.44 2.70 -10.41
N LYS A 579 30.67 1.38 -10.33
CA LYS A 579 31.74 0.79 -9.50
C LYS A 579 33.12 1.33 -9.89
N PHE A 580 33.37 1.54 -11.19
CA PHE A 580 34.60 2.19 -11.65
C PHE A 580 34.72 3.66 -11.20
N LYS A 581 33.61 4.37 -11.04
CA LYS A 581 33.58 5.78 -10.58
C LYS A 581 33.63 5.93 -9.06
N ILE A 582 33.26 4.90 -8.29
CA ILE A 582 33.16 4.93 -6.82
C ILE A 582 34.12 3.89 -6.19
N GLN A 583 35.38 3.86 -6.65
CA GLN A 583 36.38 2.83 -6.31
C GLN A 583 36.62 2.62 -4.81
N ASP A 584 36.27 3.61 -3.96
CA ASP A 584 36.55 3.62 -2.52
C ASP A 584 35.32 3.29 -1.64
N SER A 585 34.20 2.87 -2.23
CA SER A 585 33.01 2.53 -1.44
C SER A 585 33.05 1.08 -0.94
N ARG A 586 32.85 0.90 0.37
CA ARG A 586 32.61 -0.41 1.01
C ARG A 586 31.27 -1.03 0.58
N CYS A 587 30.38 -0.24 -0.01
CA CYS A 587 29.03 -0.64 -0.40
C CYS A 587 29.03 -1.64 -1.56
N GLN A 588 28.34 -2.76 -1.38
CA GLN A 588 28.05 -3.69 -2.47
C GLN A 588 26.84 -3.20 -3.27
N ILE A 589 26.95 -3.21 -4.60
CA ILE A 589 25.85 -2.83 -5.50
C ILE A 589 25.53 -4.02 -6.38
N ILE A 590 24.28 -4.48 -6.34
CA ILE A 590 23.78 -5.64 -7.08
C ILE A 590 22.55 -5.28 -7.90
N ASN A 591 22.37 -5.98 -9.03
CA ASN A 591 21.18 -5.88 -9.87
C ASN A 591 20.25 -7.06 -9.58
N VAL A 592 18.95 -6.81 -9.53
CA VAL A 592 17.91 -7.84 -9.47
C VAL A 592 16.87 -7.51 -10.53
N ALA A 593 16.82 -8.33 -11.58
CA ALA A 593 15.82 -8.18 -12.64
C ALA A 593 14.44 -8.61 -12.11
N THR A 594 13.51 -7.67 -12.02
CA THR A 594 12.16 -7.88 -11.47
C THR A 594 11.07 -7.41 -12.45
N PRO A 595 10.95 -8.03 -13.63
CA PRO A 595 9.86 -7.71 -14.57
C PRO A 595 8.49 -7.95 -13.92
N ASP A 596 7.58 -6.99 -14.09
CA ASP A 596 6.24 -7.02 -13.49
C ASP A 596 5.25 -7.93 -14.26
N TYR A 597 5.64 -8.43 -15.45
CA TYR A 597 4.83 -9.26 -16.36
C TYR A 597 5.17 -10.76 -16.27
N GLU A 598 6.01 -11.15 -15.32
CA GLU A 598 6.39 -12.54 -15.04
C GLU A 598 6.23 -12.85 -13.55
N GLY A 599 5.93 -14.11 -13.21
CA GLY A 599 5.94 -14.59 -11.83
C GLY A 599 5.11 -13.74 -10.86
N GLY A 600 5.56 -13.62 -9.62
CA GLY A 600 4.90 -12.80 -8.60
C GLY A 600 5.85 -12.36 -7.49
N LEU A 601 5.29 -12.02 -6.33
CA LEU A 601 6.03 -11.60 -5.15
C LEU A 601 7.12 -12.61 -4.75
N GLU A 602 6.76 -13.89 -4.61
CA GLU A 602 7.71 -14.94 -4.22
C GLU A 602 8.87 -15.09 -5.22
N THR A 603 8.58 -14.98 -6.52
CA THR A 603 9.60 -15.04 -7.57
C THR A 603 10.62 -13.92 -7.41
N GLY A 604 10.16 -12.68 -7.17
CA GLY A 604 11.04 -11.54 -6.96
C GLY A 604 11.86 -11.66 -5.68
N TYR A 605 11.27 -12.21 -4.61
CA TYR A 605 11.97 -12.50 -3.37
C TYR A 605 13.11 -13.51 -3.60
N ALA A 606 12.83 -14.64 -4.27
CA ALA A 606 13.82 -15.66 -4.61
C ALA A 606 14.95 -15.11 -5.50
N LYS A 607 14.62 -14.33 -6.53
CA LYS A 607 15.61 -13.67 -7.39
C LYS A 607 16.53 -12.72 -6.60
N ALA A 608 16.01 -12.01 -5.60
CA ALA A 608 16.83 -11.16 -4.75
C ALA A 608 17.82 -11.98 -3.90
N VAL A 609 17.36 -13.09 -3.32
CA VAL A 609 18.22 -14.01 -2.56
C VAL A 609 19.31 -14.62 -3.45
N GLU A 610 18.94 -15.06 -4.67
CA GLU A 610 19.90 -15.55 -5.67
C GLU A 610 20.96 -14.50 -6.01
N ALA A 611 20.55 -13.28 -6.31
CA ALA A 611 21.47 -12.20 -6.67
C ALA A 611 22.45 -11.85 -5.53
N VAL A 612 21.98 -11.90 -4.28
CA VAL A 612 22.80 -11.72 -3.08
C VAL A 612 23.81 -12.87 -2.95
N ILE A 613 23.37 -14.12 -3.09
CA ILE A 613 24.24 -15.30 -3.03
C ILE A 613 25.32 -15.21 -4.11
N GLU A 614 24.93 -14.92 -5.35
CA GLU A 614 25.83 -14.83 -6.50
C GLU A 614 26.90 -13.74 -6.34
N SER A 615 26.50 -12.59 -5.82
CA SER A 615 27.36 -11.40 -5.78
C SER A 615 28.23 -11.31 -4.52
N ILE A 616 27.74 -11.77 -3.37
CA ILE A 616 28.34 -11.46 -2.06
C ILE A 616 29.05 -12.67 -1.44
N VAL A 617 28.48 -13.87 -1.59
CA VAL A 617 29.07 -15.07 -0.98
C VAL A 617 30.46 -15.29 -1.58
N ALA A 618 31.47 -15.27 -0.72
CA ALA A 618 32.86 -15.22 -1.12
C ALA A 618 33.20 -16.42 -2.00
N LYS A 619 33.90 -16.19 -3.12
CA LYS A 619 34.49 -17.29 -3.89
C LYS A 619 35.52 -17.97 -2.98
N ASN A 620 35.30 -19.24 -2.63
CA ASN A 620 36.31 -20.00 -1.89
C ASN A 620 37.62 -19.96 -2.68
N ASP A 621 38.67 -19.47 -2.03
CA ASP A 621 40.03 -19.79 -2.41
C ASP A 621 40.14 -21.31 -2.31
N LYS A 622 40.53 -21.98 -3.39
CA LYS A 622 40.49 -23.45 -3.55
C LYS A 622 41.40 -24.22 -2.56
N THR A 623 41.95 -23.56 -1.55
CA THR A 623 43.06 -24.03 -0.71
C THR A 623 42.68 -24.47 0.70
N LEU A 624 41.44 -24.30 1.15
CA LEU A 624 40.99 -24.82 2.46
C LEU A 624 40.04 -25.99 2.29
N ARG A 625 40.61 -27.16 1.98
CA ARG A 625 39.96 -28.45 2.23
C ARG A 625 40.16 -28.81 3.70
N HIS A 626 39.09 -28.81 4.48
CA HIS A 626 39.03 -29.66 5.67
C HIS A 626 37.80 -30.59 5.61
N SER A 627 38.13 -31.89 5.55
CA SER A 627 37.41 -33.06 6.05
C SER A 627 35.89 -33.17 5.83
N GLY A 628 35.54 -33.84 4.72
CA GLY A 628 34.86 -35.14 4.80
C GLY A 628 33.38 -35.17 5.19
N LEU A 629 32.49 -34.95 4.20
CA LEU A 629 31.12 -35.50 4.20
C LEU A 629 30.75 -36.16 2.87
N SER A 630 31.74 -36.59 2.07
CA SER A 630 31.52 -37.54 0.98
C SER A 630 31.45 -38.97 1.54
N GLY A 631 30.31 -39.33 2.13
CA GLY A 631 30.07 -40.69 2.60
C GLY A 631 29.07 -40.79 3.74
N ILE A 632 27.80 -40.47 3.49
CA ILE A 632 26.71 -40.73 4.45
C ILE A 632 26.33 -42.22 4.36
N PHE A 633 27.13 -43.04 5.05
CA PHE A 633 26.72 -44.18 5.87
C PHE A 633 27.89 -44.49 6.82
N PRO A 634 27.84 -44.10 8.11
CA PRO A 634 28.94 -44.40 9.03
C PRO A 634 28.93 -45.90 9.37
N LYS A 635 30.07 -46.56 9.11
CA LYS A 635 30.44 -47.77 9.85
C LYS A 635 30.58 -47.42 11.33
N LYS A 636 30.08 -48.33 12.16
CA LYS A 636 30.30 -48.46 13.61
C LYS A 636 31.71 -48.00 13.99
N ASP A 637 31.81 -46.85 14.66
CA ASP A 637 32.78 -46.55 15.74
C ASP A 637 32.55 -45.11 16.22
N CYS A 638 31.40 -44.89 16.86
CA CYS A 638 31.08 -43.66 17.57
C CYS A 638 31.80 -43.67 18.92
N ARG A 639 32.92 -42.93 19.06
CA ARG A 639 33.39 -42.44 20.38
C ARG A 639 34.48 -41.35 20.36
N GLN A 640 34.90 -40.82 19.21
CA GLN A 640 36.06 -39.89 19.18
C GLN A 640 35.92 -38.64 18.29
N ALA A 641 34.70 -38.17 18.03
CA ALA A 641 34.45 -36.80 17.54
C ALA A 641 33.73 -35.99 18.62
N ALA A 642 34.42 -35.79 19.75
CA ALA A 642 34.02 -34.79 20.73
C ALA A 642 34.81 -33.49 20.43
N MET A 643 34.08 -32.37 20.39
CA MET A 643 34.59 -30.98 20.43
C MET A 643 35.09 -30.37 19.11
N THR A 644 34.18 -30.11 18.17
CA THR A 644 34.21 -28.84 17.43
C THR A 644 33.01 -28.01 17.87
N ASP A 645 33.31 -26.93 18.60
CA ASP A 645 32.28 -26.03 19.13
C ASP A 645 31.70 -25.17 17.99
N ASN A 646 30.45 -25.49 17.62
CA ASN A 646 29.52 -24.76 16.75
C ASN A 646 29.65 -24.99 15.23
N LEU A 647 28.82 -25.90 14.70
CA LEU A 647 28.61 -26.07 13.26
C LEU A 647 27.73 -24.93 12.72
N TYR A 648 28.18 -24.28 11.64
CA TYR A 648 27.40 -23.27 10.93
C TYR A 648 26.45 -23.94 9.94
N VAL A 649 25.21 -23.49 9.92
CA VAL A 649 24.17 -23.97 8.99
C VAL A 649 23.55 -22.77 8.30
N ASN A 650 23.55 -22.80 6.97
CA ASN A 650 22.82 -21.81 6.18
C ASN A 650 21.33 -22.11 6.22
N VAL A 651 20.50 -21.08 6.28
CA VAL A 651 19.05 -21.23 6.22
C VAL A 651 18.51 -20.24 5.19
N LEU A 652 17.99 -20.74 4.08
CA LEU A 652 17.30 -19.92 3.08
C LEU A 652 15.80 -20.04 3.32
N VAL A 653 15.12 -18.90 3.42
CA VAL A 653 13.73 -18.84 3.90
C VAL A 653 12.86 -18.12 2.87
N GLY A 654 11.71 -18.69 2.54
CA GLY A 654 10.72 -18.05 1.65
C GLY A 654 10.01 -16.85 2.26
N SER A 655 9.35 -16.05 1.41
CA SER A 655 8.66 -14.82 1.83
C SER A 655 7.42 -15.02 2.70
N HIS A 656 6.97 -16.27 2.87
CA HIS A 656 5.73 -16.62 3.53
C HIS A 656 5.80 -16.63 5.06
N LEU A 657 7.01 -16.57 5.64
CA LEU A 657 7.20 -16.52 7.10
C LEU A 657 6.98 -15.12 7.67
N THR A 658 6.41 -15.06 8.87
CA THR A 658 6.27 -13.80 9.62
C THR A 658 7.60 -13.41 10.27
N PRO A 659 7.82 -12.13 10.65
CA PRO A 659 9.00 -11.73 11.43
C PRO A 659 9.24 -12.57 12.70
N ALA A 660 8.18 -12.92 13.43
CA ALA A 660 8.30 -13.78 14.62
C ALA A 660 8.74 -15.21 14.29
N ASP A 661 8.40 -15.74 13.12
CA ASP A 661 8.84 -17.06 12.68
C ASP A 661 10.37 -17.11 12.48
N PHE A 662 11.00 -16.01 12.04
CA PHE A 662 12.46 -15.95 11.93
C PHE A 662 13.14 -16.09 13.29
N THR A 663 12.60 -15.42 14.32
CA THR A 663 13.10 -15.51 15.70
C THR A 663 12.91 -16.93 16.25
N GLU A 664 11.72 -17.51 16.06
CA GLU A 664 11.43 -18.88 16.50
C GLU A 664 12.35 -19.91 15.81
N LEU A 665 12.55 -19.77 14.49
CA LEU A 665 13.41 -20.64 13.70
C LEU A 665 14.87 -20.58 14.17
N ARG A 666 15.37 -19.38 14.48
CA ARG A 666 16.70 -19.18 15.05
C ARG A 666 16.82 -19.91 16.39
N GLU A 667 15.87 -19.73 17.31
CA GLU A 667 15.85 -20.40 18.61
C GLU A 667 15.72 -21.94 18.50
N MET A 668 15.00 -22.44 17.49
CA MET A 668 14.95 -23.86 17.15
C MET A 668 16.33 -24.38 16.82
N ILE A 669 17.01 -23.78 15.85
CA ILE A 669 18.31 -24.26 15.38
C ILE A 669 19.38 -24.13 16.47
N GLU A 670 19.43 -23.00 17.18
CA GLU A 670 20.41 -22.73 18.24
C GLU A 670 20.25 -23.68 19.44
N SER A 671 19.04 -24.18 19.71
CA SER A 671 18.83 -25.14 20.80
C SER A 671 19.46 -26.52 20.57
N PHE A 672 19.81 -26.84 19.32
CA PHE A 672 20.66 -27.99 18.99
C PHE A 672 22.16 -27.66 19.06
N GLY A 673 22.52 -26.42 19.40
CA GLY A 673 23.90 -25.91 19.41
C GLY A 673 24.51 -25.70 18.02
N LEU A 674 23.65 -25.49 17.02
CA LEU A 674 24.03 -25.08 15.67
C LEU A 674 24.02 -23.55 15.59
N LYS A 675 24.80 -22.97 14.68
CA LYS A 675 24.80 -21.51 14.42
C LYS A 675 24.14 -21.20 13.08
N PRO A 676 22.90 -20.69 13.07
CA PRO A 676 22.18 -20.39 11.83
C PRO A 676 22.62 -19.07 11.21
N ILE A 677 22.99 -19.11 9.91
CA ILE A 677 23.04 -17.92 9.04
C ILE A 677 21.75 -17.93 8.20
N ILE A 678 20.77 -17.14 8.62
CA ILE A 678 19.46 -17.05 7.97
C ILE A 678 19.54 -15.96 6.90
N LEU A 679 19.15 -16.24 5.66
CA LEU A 679 19.14 -15.28 4.55
C LEU A 679 17.82 -15.36 3.75
N PRO A 680 17.06 -14.26 3.64
CA PRO A 680 17.15 -13.03 4.43
C PRO A 680 16.49 -13.22 5.80
N ASP A 681 16.84 -12.41 6.80
CA ASP A 681 16.28 -12.48 8.15
C ASP A 681 15.36 -11.29 8.44
N LEU A 682 14.05 -11.51 8.38
CA LEU A 682 13.05 -10.46 8.58
C LEU A 682 12.69 -10.22 10.06
N SER A 683 13.36 -10.88 11.02
CA SER A 683 13.03 -10.77 12.46
C SER A 683 12.95 -9.34 12.97
N ALA A 684 13.78 -8.42 12.44
CA ALA A 684 13.76 -7.01 12.84
C ALA A 684 12.44 -6.25 12.51
N LEU A 685 11.57 -6.83 11.68
CA LEU A 685 10.25 -6.28 11.36
C LEU A 685 9.16 -6.67 12.38
N ASP A 686 9.53 -7.36 13.46
CA ASP A 686 8.66 -7.65 14.62
C ASP A 686 8.44 -6.43 15.54
N GLY A 687 8.96 -5.27 15.17
CA GLY A 687 8.89 -4.04 15.96
C GLY A 687 9.99 -3.84 16.98
N SER A 688 11.03 -4.68 16.96
CA SER A 688 12.24 -4.52 17.76
C SER A 688 13.19 -3.42 17.26
N ARG A 689 13.05 -2.95 16.01
CA ARG A 689 13.87 -1.88 15.41
C ARG A 689 13.94 -0.64 16.30
N GLN A 690 15.16 -0.22 16.61
CA GLN A 690 15.45 0.98 17.39
C GLN A 690 15.93 2.11 16.49
N GLY A 691 15.31 3.29 16.65
CA GLY A 691 15.65 4.49 15.88
C GLY A 691 15.26 4.42 14.40
N ILE A 692 15.57 5.50 13.69
CA ILE A 692 15.19 5.66 12.29
C ILE A 692 16.42 5.57 11.40
N SER A 693 16.29 4.80 10.33
CA SER A 693 17.25 4.75 9.26
C SER A 693 16.55 4.85 7.91
N ALA A 694 17.26 5.42 6.93
CA ALA A 694 16.87 5.32 5.53
C ALA A 694 17.16 3.91 4.96
N LEU A 695 17.96 3.12 5.68
CA LEU A 695 18.37 1.76 5.37
C LEU A 695 17.56 0.76 6.21
N SER A 696 17.53 -0.49 5.80
CA SER A 696 17.09 -1.58 6.68
C SER A 696 17.99 -1.64 7.92
N LEU A 697 17.38 -1.91 9.07
CA LEU A 697 18.07 -2.11 10.34
C LEU A 697 17.78 -3.53 10.84
N GLY A 698 18.82 -4.23 11.26
CA GLY A 698 18.75 -5.63 11.68
C GLY A 698 18.70 -6.59 10.49
N GLY A 699 18.47 -7.87 10.78
CA GLY A 699 18.58 -8.95 9.81
C GLY A 699 20.03 -9.39 9.56
N THR A 700 20.25 -10.11 8.46
CA THR A 700 21.52 -10.76 8.14
C THR A 700 22.59 -9.74 7.77
N LYS A 701 23.76 -9.78 8.40
CA LYS A 701 24.86 -8.87 8.07
C LYS A 701 25.60 -9.33 6.81
N ILE A 702 26.14 -8.38 6.06
CA ILE A 702 26.94 -8.67 4.85
C ILE A 702 28.15 -9.55 5.16
N ASP A 703 28.77 -9.39 6.32
CA ASP A 703 29.88 -10.24 6.72
C ASP A 703 29.44 -11.68 7.05
N GLU A 704 28.22 -11.88 7.57
CA GLU A 704 27.66 -13.24 7.75
C GLU A 704 27.32 -13.88 6.41
N ILE A 705 26.78 -13.11 5.45
CA ILE A 705 26.47 -13.60 4.10
C ILE A 705 27.75 -14.09 3.39
N LYS A 706 28.88 -13.39 3.57
CA LYS A 706 30.18 -13.84 3.01
C LYS A 706 30.61 -15.19 3.57
N GLU A 707 30.30 -15.47 4.84
CA GLU A 707 30.69 -16.68 5.56
C GLU A 707 29.77 -17.88 5.22
N MET A 708 28.67 -17.69 4.49
CA MET A 708 27.79 -18.78 4.06
C MET A 708 28.51 -19.87 3.25
N SER A 709 29.63 -19.55 2.60
CA SER A 709 30.44 -20.55 1.87
C SER A 709 31.19 -21.53 2.79
N LYS A 710 31.21 -21.26 4.10
CA LYS A 710 31.89 -22.07 5.12
C LYS A 710 30.93 -22.91 5.97
N SER A 711 29.63 -22.78 5.74
CA SER A 711 28.63 -23.60 6.43
C SER A 711 28.68 -25.06 5.97
N GLU A 712 28.41 -25.96 6.88
CA GLU A 712 28.49 -27.41 6.64
C GLU A 712 27.28 -27.94 5.86
N PHE A 713 26.15 -27.25 5.99
CA PHE A 713 24.89 -27.65 5.42
C PHE A 713 23.99 -26.44 5.14
N THR A 714 23.06 -26.59 4.20
CA THR A 714 22.02 -25.58 3.94
C THR A 714 20.62 -26.18 4.10
N ILE A 715 19.75 -25.50 4.85
CA ILE A 715 18.32 -25.80 4.92
C ILE A 715 17.60 -24.76 4.06
N ALA A 716 16.80 -25.19 3.09
CA ALA A 716 15.95 -24.31 2.30
C ALA A 716 14.49 -24.53 2.70
N ILE A 717 13.76 -23.45 2.95
CA ILE A 717 12.37 -23.50 3.46
C ILE A 717 11.48 -22.77 2.45
N GLY A 718 10.50 -23.48 1.90
CA GLY A 718 9.69 -23.06 0.78
C GLY A 718 10.27 -23.53 -0.57
N ALA A 719 9.39 -23.89 -1.50
CA ALA A 719 9.77 -24.34 -2.83
C ALA A 719 10.44 -23.20 -3.63
N SER A 720 10.06 -21.94 -3.36
CA SER A 720 10.67 -20.76 -3.99
C SER A 720 12.20 -20.66 -3.77
N MET A 721 12.73 -21.24 -2.70
CA MET A 721 14.17 -21.19 -2.37
C MET A 721 15.00 -22.28 -3.07
N ALA A 722 14.38 -23.18 -3.84
CA ALA A 722 15.05 -24.30 -4.48
C ALA A 722 16.17 -23.87 -5.46
N ALA A 723 15.93 -22.80 -6.24
CA ALA A 723 16.93 -22.27 -7.16
C ALA A 723 18.10 -21.62 -6.40
N SER A 724 17.81 -20.85 -5.34
CA SER A 724 18.82 -20.20 -4.49
C SER A 724 19.74 -21.21 -3.80
N VAL A 725 19.19 -22.30 -3.25
CA VAL A 725 20.00 -23.32 -2.56
C VAL A 725 20.87 -24.11 -3.54
N LYS A 726 20.37 -24.37 -4.75
CA LYS A 726 21.15 -25.03 -5.80
C LYS A 726 22.41 -24.23 -6.16
N LYS A 727 22.37 -22.89 -6.12
CA LYS A 727 23.55 -22.04 -6.35
C LYS A 727 24.64 -22.27 -5.29
N LEU A 728 24.26 -22.47 -4.02
CA LEU A 728 25.22 -22.78 -2.96
C LEU A 728 25.83 -24.17 -3.15
N LYS A 729 25.01 -25.16 -3.54
CA LYS A 729 25.49 -26.50 -3.90
C LYS A 729 26.47 -26.45 -5.08
N ASP A 730 26.10 -25.82 -6.17
CA ASP A 730 26.90 -25.79 -7.41
C ASP A 730 28.22 -25.02 -7.23
N ARG A 731 28.22 -23.94 -6.45
CA ARG A 731 29.40 -23.07 -6.26
C ARG A 731 30.34 -23.51 -5.15
N PHE A 732 29.80 -24.07 -4.07
CA PHE A 732 30.55 -24.35 -2.84
C PHE A 732 30.50 -25.82 -2.41
N ASN A 733 29.74 -26.66 -3.12
CA ASN A 733 29.52 -28.07 -2.80
C ASN A 733 28.92 -28.32 -1.41
N ILE A 734 28.14 -27.35 -0.90
CA ILE A 734 27.43 -27.48 0.38
C ILE A 734 26.16 -28.31 0.15
N GLU A 735 26.02 -29.44 0.85
CA GLU A 735 24.79 -30.25 0.79
C GLU A 735 23.60 -29.50 1.40
N TYR A 736 22.41 -29.86 0.96
CA TYR A 736 21.20 -29.20 1.42
C TYR A 736 19.99 -30.12 1.57
N LYS A 737 19.01 -29.65 2.34
CA LYS A 737 17.67 -30.21 2.41
C LYS A 737 16.66 -29.09 2.17
N ALA A 738 15.79 -29.29 1.17
CA ALA A 738 14.65 -28.44 0.93
C ALA A 738 13.43 -28.97 1.69
N LEU A 739 12.76 -28.10 2.42
CA LEU A 739 11.54 -28.35 3.17
C LEU A 739 10.44 -27.47 2.55
N GLU A 740 9.36 -28.08 2.10
CA GLU A 740 8.22 -27.35 1.51
C GLU A 740 7.40 -26.62 2.59
N SER A 741 7.42 -27.15 3.81
CA SER A 741 6.68 -26.65 4.96
C SER A 741 7.48 -26.90 6.23
N ILE A 742 7.27 -26.06 7.25
CA ILE A 742 7.74 -26.25 8.62
C ILE A 742 6.63 -26.01 9.64
N ALA A 743 5.37 -26.10 9.21
CA ALA A 743 4.18 -26.08 10.04
C ALA A 743 3.38 -27.38 9.82
N GLY A 744 2.59 -27.80 10.82
CA GLY A 744 2.05 -29.15 10.89
C GLY A 744 2.91 -30.06 11.76
N LEU A 745 2.33 -31.17 12.20
CA LEU A 745 2.98 -32.18 13.02
C LEU A 745 4.10 -32.88 12.22
N MET A 746 3.80 -33.35 11.01
CA MET A 746 4.72 -34.15 10.21
C MET A 746 5.90 -33.32 9.71
N ASP A 747 5.64 -32.14 9.17
CA ASP A 747 6.69 -31.28 8.63
C ASP A 747 7.59 -30.71 9.74
N THR A 748 7.02 -30.42 10.92
CA THR A 748 7.83 -30.06 12.09
C THR A 748 8.68 -31.25 12.57
N ASP A 749 8.15 -32.47 12.59
CA ASP A 749 8.92 -33.68 12.93
C ASP A 749 10.14 -33.81 11.99
N VAL A 750 9.95 -33.63 10.67
CA VAL A 750 11.03 -33.67 9.67
C VAL A 750 12.09 -32.60 9.92
N LEU A 751 11.70 -31.38 10.29
CA LEU A 751 12.64 -30.33 10.67
C LEU A 751 13.46 -30.74 11.90
N MET A 752 12.81 -31.22 12.96
CA MET A 752 13.48 -31.62 14.21
C MET A 752 14.43 -32.79 14.01
N GLU A 753 14.06 -33.78 13.20
CA GLU A 753 14.93 -34.89 12.81
C GLU A 753 16.14 -34.41 12.00
N THR A 754 15.93 -33.45 11.10
CA THR A 754 17.02 -32.86 10.31
C THR A 754 18.02 -32.15 11.23
N LEU A 755 17.54 -31.33 12.17
CA LEU A 755 18.40 -30.63 13.14
C LEU A 755 19.12 -31.60 14.08
N SER A 756 18.44 -32.67 14.51
CA SER A 756 19.03 -33.74 15.33
C SER A 756 20.14 -34.47 14.57
N MET A 757 19.91 -34.81 13.30
CA MET A 757 20.89 -35.44 12.42
C MET A 757 22.13 -34.55 12.22
N LEU A 758 21.93 -33.27 11.91
CA LEU A 758 23.03 -32.32 11.65
C LEU A 758 23.87 -32.04 12.90
N SER A 759 23.22 -31.92 14.06
CA SER A 759 23.91 -31.63 15.32
C SER A 759 24.49 -32.85 16.02
N GLY A 760 24.04 -34.06 15.67
CA GLY A 760 24.34 -35.29 16.42
C GLY A 760 23.74 -35.33 17.83
N LYS A 761 22.84 -34.39 18.16
CA LYS A 761 22.20 -34.29 19.49
C LYS A 761 20.75 -34.77 19.43
N PRO A 762 20.22 -35.34 20.53
CA PRO A 762 18.79 -35.66 20.60
C PRO A 762 17.93 -34.40 20.54
N ILE A 763 16.67 -34.56 20.13
CA ILE A 763 15.69 -33.47 20.11
C ILE A 763 15.53 -32.91 21.55
N PRO A 764 15.66 -31.59 21.76
CA PRO A 764 15.49 -30.98 23.07
C PRO A 764 14.13 -31.29 23.70
N GLN A 765 14.12 -31.59 25.01
CA GLN A 765 12.90 -31.96 25.77
C GLN A 765 11.77 -30.92 25.64
N LYS A 766 12.11 -29.63 25.44
CA LYS A 766 11.11 -28.57 25.21
C LYS A 766 10.25 -28.84 23.98
N TYR A 767 10.83 -29.35 22.89
CA TYR A 767 10.13 -29.63 21.64
C TYR A 767 9.39 -30.95 21.68
N GLU A 768 9.93 -31.98 22.36
CA GLU A 768 9.15 -33.20 22.63
C GLU A 768 7.87 -32.89 23.42
N ARG A 769 7.97 -31.97 24.40
CA ARG A 769 6.80 -31.48 25.14
C ARG A 769 5.85 -30.71 24.23
N GLN A 770 6.34 -29.78 23.41
CA GLN A 770 5.49 -29.04 22.48
C GLN A 770 4.77 -29.97 21.48
N ARG A 771 5.46 -30.99 20.95
CA ARG A 771 4.87 -32.01 20.08
C ARG A 771 3.71 -32.73 20.75
N ARG A 772 3.87 -33.16 22.02
CA ARG A 772 2.77 -33.78 22.78
C ARG A 772 1.58 -32.85 22.97
N ILE A 773 1.84 -31.57 23.25
CA ILE A 773 0.79 -30.56 23.40
C ILE A 773 0.08 -30.30 22.06
N LEU A 774 0.81 -30.27 20.95
CA LEU A 774 0.19 -30.14 19.62
C LEU A 774 -0.74 -31.32 19.35
N ILE A 775 -0.28 -32.55 19.55
CA ILE A 775 -1.12 -33.76 19.33
C ILE A 775 -2.39 -33.72 20.20
N ASP A 776 -2.25 -33.29 21.45
CA ASP A 776 -3.38 -33.12 22.37
C ASP A 776 -4.37 -32.05 21.85
N GLY A 777 -3.86 -30.87 21.47
CA GLY A 777 -4.69 -29.80 20.91
C GLY A 777 -5.33 -30.16 19.56
N MET A 778 -4.65 -30.92 18.70
CA MET A 778 -5.25 -31.45 17.47
C MET A 778 -6.41 -32.40 17.79
N ARG A 779 -6.28 -33.26 18.82
CA ARG A 779 -7.36 -34.14 19.26
C ARG A 779 -8.54 -33.34 19.83
N ASP A 780 -8.29 -32.24 20.53
CA ASP A 780 -9.36 -31.38 21.03
C ASP A 780 -10.09 -30.67 19.87
N ALA A 781 -9.34 -30.25 18.84
CA ALA A 781 -9.85 -29.42 17.77
C ALA A 781 -10.43 -30.19 16.56
N HIS A 782 -10.06 -31.46 16.33
CA HIS A 782 -10.39 -32.17 15.08
C HIS A 782 -11.89 -32.22 14.72
N PHE A 783 -12.78 -32.25 15.72
CA PHE A 783 -14.23 -32.23 15.51
C PHE A 783 -14.72 -30.96 14.80
N TYR A 784 -13.97 -29.86 14.89
CA TYR A 784 -14.30 -28.60 14.21
C TYR A 784 -13.81 -28.57 12.75
N TYR A 785 -12.91 -29.48 12.36
CA TYR A 785 -12.31 -29.53 11.02
C TYR A 785 -12.89 -30.63 10.13
N GLY A 786 -13.31 -31.75 10.70
CA GLY A 786 -13.75 -32.92 9.93
C GLY A 786 -14.77 -32.56 8.85
N SER A 787 -14.42 -32.83 7.59
CA SER A 787 -15.24 -32.55 6.40
C SER A 787 -15.60 -31.08 6.17
N LYS A 788 -14.91 -30.14 6.84
CA LYS A 788 -15.03 -28.71 6.54
C LYS A 788 -14.33 -28.38 5.23
N LYS A 789 -14.98 -27.57 4.41
CA LYS A 789 -14.43 -27.10 3.13
C LYS A 789 -13.74 -25.77 3.33
N ILE A 790 -12.43 -25.74 3.18
CA ILE A 790 -11.63 -24.53 3.43
C ILE A 790 -11.03 -24.07 2.10
N CYS A 791 -11.35 -22.84 1.69
CA CYS A 791 -10.73 -22.22 0.53
C CYS A 791 -9.49 -21.45 0.97
N THR A 792 -8.35 -21.69 0.32
CA THR A 792 -7.12 -20.92 0.49
C THR A 792 -6.83 -20.10 -0.76
N ALA A 793 -6.53 -18.82 -0.60
CA ALA A 793 -6.06 -17.94 -1.67
C ALA A 793 -4.82 -17.20 -1.16
N LEU A 794 -3.68 -17.88 -1.25
CA LEU A 794 -2.41 -17.50 -0.62
C LEU A 794 -1.26 -17.59 -1.64
N GLU A 795 -0.14 -16.97 -1.33
CA GLU A 795 1.10 -17.17 -2.09
C GLU A 795 1.50 -18.66 -2.11
N PRO A 796 2.03 -19.20 -3.23
CA PRO A 796 2.31 -20.63 -3.41
C PRO A 796 2.97 -21.36 -2.23
N ASP A 797 4.10 -20.89 -1.69
CA ASP A 797 4.76 -21.58 -0.57
C ASP A 797 3.86 -21.58 0.68
N LEU A 798 3.15 -20.48 0.91
CA LEU A 798 2.23 -20.35 2.04
C LEU A 798 0.99 -21.22 1.88
N SER A 799 0.47 -21.35 0.65
CA SER A 799 -0.65 -22.24 0.34
C SER A 799 -0.27 -23.67 0.66
N VAL A 800 0.90 -24.14 0.20
CA VAL A 800 1.40 -25.50 0.46
C VAL A 800 1.58 -25.73 1.96
N GLN A 801 2.23 -24.80 2.68
CA GLN A 801 2.39 -24.94 4.13
C GLN A 801 1.03 -24.99 4.84
N THR A 802 0.07 -24.18 4.41
CA THR A 802 -1.25 -24.09 5.04
C THR A 802 -2.11 -25.30 4.75
N SER A 803 -2.12 -25.79 3.50
CA SER A 803 -2.93 -26.94 3.10
C SER A 803 -2.48 -28.22 3.81
N ARG A 804 -1.18 -28.41 4.05
CA ARG A 804 -0.64 -29.60 4.72
C ARG A 804 -1.12 -29.74 6.17
N TRP A 805 -1.03 -28.71 7.00
CA TRP A 805 -1.50 -28.83 8.39
C TRP A 805 -3.04 -28.87 8.49
N LEU A 806 -3.76 -28.28 7.53
CA LEU A 806 -5.22 -28.42 7.44
C LEU A 806 -5.64 -29.85 7.07
N ASP A 807 -4.92 -30.48 6.15
CA ASP A 807 -5.11 -31.89 5.78
C ASP A 807 -4.85 -32.82 6.98
N GLU A 808 -3.81 -32.55 7.77
CA GLU A 808 -3.55 -33.27 9.04
C GLU A 808 -4.72 -33.17 10.04
N MET A 809 -5.52 -32.11 9.97
CA MET A 809 -6.73 -31.91 10.79
C MET A 809 -8.00 -32.53 10.19
N GLY A 810 -7.94 -33.04 8.96
CA GLY A 810 -9.05 -33.69 8.26
C GLY A 810 -10.02 -32.73 7.53
N ALA A 811 -9.55 -31.53 7.19
CA ALA A 811 -10.33 -30.58 6.38
C ALA A 811 -10.13 -30.82 4.87
N GLU A 812 -11.16 -30.53 4.07
CA GLU A 812 -11.07 -30.53 2.61
C GLU A 812 -10.58 -29.15 2.13
N VAL A 813 -9.35 -29.10 1.60
CA VAL A 813 -8.71 -27.84 1.20
C VAL A 813 -8.87 -27.58 -0.31
N PHE A 814 -9.31 -26.38 -0.65
CA PHE A 814 -9.45 -25.90 -2.03
C PHE A 814 -8.47 -24.74 -2.26
N GLU A 815 -7.43 -24.98 -3.04
CA GLU A 815 -6.37 -24.00 -3.28
C GLU A 815 -6.64 -23.17 -4.55
N ILE A 816 -6.63 -21.84 -4.40
CA ILE A 816 -6.73 -20.89 -5.50
C ILE A 816 -5.34 -20.39 -5.87
N ASN A 817 -4.91 -20.65 -7.10
CA ASN A 817 -3.66 -20.12 -7.62
C ASN A 817 -3.79 -18.59 -7.83
N VAL A 818 -3.23 -17.82 -6.91
CA VAL A 818 -3.27 -16.36 -6.88
C VAL A 818 -2.53 -15.69 -8.03
N ASN A 819 -1.63 -16.41 -8.71
CA ASN A 819 -0.90 -15.89 -9.88
C ASN A 819 -1.76 -15.93 -11.16
N GLU A 820 -2.80 -16.75 -11.19
CA GLU A 820 -3.65 -16.97 -12.36
C GLU A 820 -5.10 -16.56 -12.15
N ASN A 821 -5.54 -16.42 -10.89
CA ASN A 821 -6.93 -16.15 -10.55
C ASN A 821 -7.04 -14.96 -9.59
N GLY A 822 -8.15 -14.23 -9.71
CA GLY A 822 -8.50 -13.15 -8.80
C GLY A 822 -9.51 -13.59 -7.75
N LEU A 823 -9.68 -12.81 -6.70
CA LEU A 823 -10.67 -13.08 -5.65
C LEU A 823 -12.09 -13.16 -6.19
N PHE A 824 -12.39 -12.43 -7.26
CA PHE A 824 -13.74 -12.40 -7.81
C PHE A 824 -14.16 -13.74 -8.41
N SER A 825 -13.23 -14.54 -8.93
CA SER A 825 -13.52 -15.86 -9.52
C SER A 825 -13.72 -16.95 -8.47
N ILE A 826 -13.52 -16.66 -7.18
CA ILE A 826 -13.79 -17.61 -6.10
C ILE A 826 -15.30 -17.70 -5.90
N GLU A 827 -15.85 -18.79 -6.37
CA GLU A 827 -17.24 -19.19 -6.17
C GLU A 827 -17.25 -20.51 -5.40
N GLY A 828 -18.40 -20.89 -4.84
CA GLY A 828 -18.59 -22.18 -4.18
C GLY A 828 -19.02 -22.08 -2.72
N GLU A 829 -19.28 -23.25 -2.14
CA GLU A 829 -19.65 -23.39 -0.75
C GLU A 829 -18.43 -23.81 0.07
N PHE A 830 -18.00 -22.92 0.94
CA PHE A 830 -16.89 -23.12 1.87
C PHE A 830 -17.37 -22.82 3.29
N ASP A 831 -16.72 -23.42 4.27
CA ASP A 831 -16.91 -23.10 5.70
C ASP A 831 -15.97 -21.96 6.15
N LEU A 832 -14.87 -21.75 5.43
CA LEU A 832 -13.85 -20.74 5.76
C LEU A 832 -13.09 -20.31 4.51
N LEU A 833 -12.79 -19.01 4.43
CA LEU A 833 -11.80 -18.46 3.50
C LEU A 833 -10.53 -18.08 4.25
N ILE A 834 -9.38 -18.56 3.80
CA ILE A 834 -8.06 -18.15 4.27
C ILE A 834 -7.38 -17.34 3.16
N SER A 835 -7.15 -16.05 3.38
CA SER A 835 -6.57 -15.13 2.39
C SER A 835 -6.11 -13.84 3.07
N ASN A 836 -5.48 -12.94 2.32
CA ASN A 836 -5.02 -11.64 2.83
C ASN A 836 -6.16 -10.62 3.11
N SER A 837 -5.82 -9.38 3.48
CA SER A 837 -6.80 -8.34 3.83
C SER A 837 -7.71 -7.86 2.66
N HIS A 838 -7.37 -8.16 1.40
CA HIS A 838 -8.20 -7.81 0.25
C HIS A 838 -9.41 -8.73 0.07
N ALA A 839 -9.38 -9.93 0.68
CA ALA A 839 -10.46 -10.91 0.58
C ALA A 839 -11.71 -10.58 1.40
N GLU A 840 -11.72 -9.51 2.20
CA GLU A 840 -12.85 -9.17 3.07
C GLU A 840 -14.19 -9.08 2.32
N ASP A 841 -14.21 -8.39 1.18
CA ASP A 841 -15.44 -8.24 0.39
C ASP A 841 -15.84 -9.57 -0.27
N THR A 842 -14.88 -10.45 -0.56
CA THR A 842 -15.12 -11.79 -1.10
C THR A 842 -15.68 -12.74 -0.05
N ALA A 843 -15.13 -12.71 1.16
CA ALA A 843 -15.66 -13.47 2.30
C ALA A 843 -17.10 -13.04 2.62
N LYS A 844 -17.39 -11.73 2.61
CA LYS A 844 -18.75 -11.20 2.76
C LYS A 844 -19.68 -11.68 1.66
N ARG A 845 -19.23 -11.68 0.39
CA ARG A 845 -20.00 -12.19 -0.76
C ARG A 845 -20.33 -13.67 -0.61
N LEU A 846 -19.37 -14.47 -0.15
CA LEU A 846 -19.53 -15.92 0.06
C LEU A 846 -20.30 -16.26 1.35
N GLY A 847 -20.44 -15.31 2.28
CA GLY A 847 -21.08 -15.52 3.57
C GLY A 847 -20.24 -16.36 4.55
N VAL A 848 -18.91 -16.34 4.41
CA VAL A 848 -17.98 -17.18 5.18
C VAL A 848 -17.06 -16.32 6.06
N PRO A 849 -16.58 -16.83 7.21
CA PRO A 849 -15.54 -16.17 7.97
C PRO A 849 -14.24 -16.05 7.14
N LEU A 850 -13.49 -14.98 7.40
CA LEU A 850 -12.18 -14.75 6.80
C LEU A 850 -11.09 -14.88 7.87
N TYR A 851 -10.19 -15.83 7.69
CA TYR A 851 -8.96 -15.89 8.45
C TYR A 851 -7.83 -15.23 7.65
N GLN A 852 -7.29 -14.13 8.18
CA GLN A 852 -6.35 -13.30 7.44
C GLN A 852 -4.91 -13.78 7.55
N MET A 853 -4.33 -14.15 6.40
CA MET A 853 -2.97 -14.67 6.27
C MET A 853 -2.39 -14.33 4.88
N GLY A 854 -1.07 -14.36 4.71
CA GLY A 854 -0.40 -14.00 3.45
C GLY A 854 -0.07 -12.51 3.34
N PHE A 855 0.03 -11.99 2.12
CA PHE A 855 0.39 -10.60 1.88
C PHE A 855 -0.62 -9.86 0.98
N PRO A 856 -1.05 -8.64 1.33
CA PRO A 856 -0.80 -7.93 2.58
C PRO A 856 -1.88 -8.22 3.64
N VAL A 857 -1.46 -8.41 4.89
CA VAL A 857 -2.34 -8.43 6.07
C VAL A 857 -2.15 -7.14 6.87
N TYR A 858 -3.15 -6.26 6.86
CA TYR A 858 -3.12 -4.97 7.58
C TYR A 858 -4.41 -4.64 8.32
N LYS A 859 -5.52 -5.37 8.07
CA LYS A 859 -6.79 -5.21 8.81
C LYS A 859 -6.80 -5.95 10.15
N VAL A 860 -5.80 -6.79 10.41
CA VAL A 860 -5.60 -7.49 11.69
C VAL A 860 -4.35 -6.97 12.38
N LEU A 861 -4.41 -6.87 13.71
CA LEU A 861 -3.29 -6.49 14.58
C LEU A 861 -2.49 -7.74 15.00
N GLY A 862 -1.18 -7.59 15.17
CA GLY A 862 -0.34 -8.66 15.71
C GLY A 862 0.21 -9.66 14.69
N ASN A 863 -0.10 -9.52 13.39
CA ASN A 863 0.40 -10.39 12.32
C ASN A 863 1.92 -10.61 12.38
N ASN A 864 2.70 -9.58 12.67
CA ASN A 864 4.16 -9.66 12.67
C ASN A 864 4.75 -10.36 13.90
N HIS A 865 3.97 -10.47 14.99
CA HIS A 865 4.37 -11.17 16.21
C HIS A 865 3.85 -12.61 16.25
N ARG A 866 3.13 -13.02 15.21
CA ARG A 866 2.44 -14.29 15.15
C ARG A 866 3.42 -15.39 14.74
N ILE A 867 3.61 -16.37 15.60
CA ILE A 867 4.37 -17.58 15.27
C ILE A 867 3.42 -18.55 14.55
N THR A 868 3.76 -18.91 13.32
CA THR A 868 3.02 -19.83 12.45
C THR A 868 3.77 -21.14 12.21
N ILE A 869 5.03 -21.23 12.61
CA ILE A 869 5.88 -22.41 12.38
C ILE A 869 6.06 -23.29 13.62
N GLY A 870 6.51 -24.52 13.39
CA GLY A 870 6.81 -25.50 14.42
C GLY A 870 5.57 -25.93 15.22
N TYR A 871 5.78 -26.71 16.28
CA TYR A 871 4.68 -27.30 17.03
C TYR A 871 3.78 -26.26 17.70
N ARG A 872 4.38 -25.21 18.28
CA ARG A 872 3.64 -24.14 18.97
C ARG A 872 2.89 -23.23 17.99
N GLY A 873 3.51 -22.87 16.87
CA GLY A 873 2.85 -22.07 15.84
C GLY A 873 1.68 -22.83 15.23
N THR A 874 1.90 -24.10 14.88
CA THR A 874 0.84 -25.00 14.38
C THR A 874 -0.34 -25.09 15.35
N LEU A 875 -0.07 -25.29 16.65
CA LEU A 875 -1.14 -25.32 17.66
C LEU A 875 -1.93 -24.00 17.71
N THR A 876 -1.25 -22.87 17.54
CA THR A 876 -1.88 -21.55 17.51
C THR A 876 -2.80 -21.41 16.28
N LEU A 877 -2.32 -21.82 15.09
CA LEU A 877 -3.11 -21.86 13.86
C LEU A 877 -4.35 -22.76 14.02
N VAL A 878 -4.17 -23.97 14.57
CA VAL A 878 -5.25 -24.93 14.82
C VAL A 878 -6.30 -24.35 15.75
N ASN A 879 -5.89 -23.75 16.86
CA ASN A 879 -6.85 -23.18 17.81
C ASN A 879 -7.61 -21.98 17.23
N GLU A 880 -6.94 -21.08 16.52
CA GLU A 880 -7.59 -19.91 15.94
C GLU A 880 -8.59 -20.27 14.84
N VAL A 881 -8.21 -21.18 13.94
CA VAL A 881 -9.11 -21.62 12.87
C VAL A 881 -10.27 -22.44 13.43
N ALA A 882 -10.05 -23.32 14.41
CA ALA A 882 -11.13 -24.02 15.11
C ALA A 882 -12.12 -23.05 15.77
N ASN A 883 -11.62 -22.01 16.44
CA ASN A 883 -12.47 -21.00 17.06
C ASN A 883 -13.33 -20.28 16.02
N LEU A 884 -12.76 -19.89 14.87
CA LEU A 884 -13.52 -19.28 13.77
C LEU A 884 -14.58 -20.23 13.20
N LEU A 885 -14.23 -21.49 12.96
CA LEU A 885 -15.18 -22.50 12.49
C LEU A 885 -16.30 -22.76 13.50
N SER A 886 -16.02 -22.62 14.80
CA SER A 886 -17.02 -22.78 15.87
C SER A 886 -18.01 -21.60 15.95
N GLU A 887 -17.59 -20.39 15.57
CA GLU A 887 -18.43 -19.19 15.59
C GLU A 887 -19.53 -19.24 14.51
N VAL A 888 -19.33 -20.00 13.43
CA VAL A 888 -20.31 -20.19 12.33
C VAL A 888 -21.55 -20.98 12.78
N HIS A 889 -21.52 -21.65 13.94
CA HIS A 889 -22.64 -22.43 14.49
C HIS A 889 -23.45 -21.69 15.57
N LYS A 890 -23.32 -20.37 15.69
CA LYS A 890 -24.14 -19.50 16.56
C LYS A 890 -24.88 -18.45 15.73
#